data_AF-A0A3E1Y2Y5-F1
#
_entry.id   AF-A0A3E1Y2Y5-F1
#
_cell.length_a   1.000
_cell.length_b   1.000
_cell.length_c   1.000
_cell.angle_alpha   90.00
_cell.angle_beta   90.00
_cell.angle_gamma   90.00
#
_symmetry.space_group_name_H-M   'P 1'
#
loop_
_entity.id
_entity.type
_entity.pdbx_description
1 polymer ?
#
loop_
_entity_poly.entity_id
_entity_poly.type
_entity_poly.pdbx_seq_one_letter_code
_entity_poly.pdbx_strand_id
1 'polypeptide(L)'
;MNSPATILKLYWGYQQFRPLQEDIINAILAKQDTLALLPTGGGKSICFQVPALMRPGICLVVTPLIALMKDQVANLKRKNITAYAIYSGMPFQEVERVLEAARRGKCKFLYVSPERLQSKLFQTYCDGLPVNLIAVDEAHCISQWGYDFRPAYLQIADIRSFFPDAPVLALTASATPKVQKDICEKLLLKDPKVFTKSFARSNLSYSVLEESTKINKIQHILSKVEGCGIVYCRNRRRTKEIADLLQMQGISASFYHAGLPQADRNARQEAWINNETRVMVCTNAFGMGIDKPDVRIVIHFDTPDSLEAYYQEAGRAGRDEQKAYAVALFNDDELTEMLGRVDLQFPNLETVRTVYQAIVNYLQIPVGSAEGEYFDFEINDFARTFQLNLTLVYSAIKLLEQEGLVQLSESVLLPSKAMFLVEKETLYEFEANYPALEEIIKTLLRTYEGIFDNEVPIYERQISRLLLIEEDEIITSLNQLNQAGILQYQPRRDSPQICFLQERCSAARLHINMTKVEIRKKAYIERLDAMIAYVRNKSNCRTVQLVNYFGERDTEPCGVCDICIQKKQAPFTRQDFKRLTEEVIAVLEKDALLLSGLQGKFSGVAVHHLLEVLQFLNSEGVVIRSEAGEYSKIRRRLL
;
A
#
# COMPACT_ATOMS: atom_id res chain seq x y z
N MET A 1 -40.21 5.53 12.41
CA MET A 1 -38.90 5.23 11.80
C MET A 1 -38.13 4.34 12.75
N ASN A 2 -37.43 3.32 12.26
CA ASN A 2 -36.56 2.50 13.09
C ASN A 2 -35.47 3.39 13.71
N SER A 3 -35.15 3.23 15.00
CA SER A 3 -34.00 3.93 15.59
C SER A 3 -32.69 3.41 15.00
N PRO A 4 -31.59 4.19 15.01
CA PRO A 4 -30.28 3.72 14.57
C PRO A 4 -29.87 2.39 15.22
N ALA A 5 -30.13 2.25 16.53
CA ALA A 5 -29.85 1.04 17.30
C ALA A 5 -30.66 -0.19 16.82
N THR A 6 -31.89 0.02 16.34
CA THR A 6 -32.73 -1.07 15.81
C THR A 6 -32.11 -1.64 14.53
N ILE A 7 -31.62 -0.79 13.64
CA ILE A 7 -30.96 -1.22 12.39
C ILE A 7 -29.61 -1.90 12.70
N LEU A 8 -28.86 -1.36 13.65
CA LEU A 8 -27.61 -1.97 14.13
C LEU A 8 -27.85 -3.42 14.57
N LYS A 9 -28.85 -3.63 15.43
CA LYS A 9 -29.23 -4.95 15.93
C LYS A 9 -29.74 -5.87 14.82
N LEU A 10 -30.57 -5.36 13.92
CA LEU A 10 -31.18 -6.16 12.85
C LEU A 10 -30.14 -6.73 11.87
N TYR A 11 -29.21 -5.91 11.38
CA TYR A 11 -28.28 -6.34 10.32
C TYR A 11 -26.91 -6.80 10.83
N TRP A 12 -26.47 -6.27 11.97
CA TRP A 12 -25.15 -6.60 12.53
C TRP A 12 -25.21 -7.38 13.85
N GLY A 13 -26.37 -7.47 14.50
CA GLY A 13 -26.53 -8.23 15.75
C GLY A 13 -25.90 -7.55 16.97
N TYR A 14 -25.34 -6.35 16.83
CA TYR A 14 -24.74 -5.61 17.94
C TYR A 14 -25.82 -4.95 18.80
N GLN A 15 -25.68 -5.06 20.13
CA GLN A 15 -26.64 -4.48 21.07
C GLN A 15 -26.41 -2.98 21.30
N GLN A 16 -25.17 -2.51 21.12
CA GLN A 16 -24.77 -1.13 21.41
C GLN A 16 -23.77 -0.64 20.36
N PHE A 17 -23.79 0.67 20.11
CA PHE A 17 -22.78 1.34 19.31
C PHE A 17 -21.45 1.41 20.05
N ARG A 18 -20.34 1.41 19.30
CA ARG A 18 -19.04 1.80 19.86
C ARG A 18 -19.03 3.32 20.10
N PRO A 19 -18.15 3.83 20.99
CA PRO A 19 -18.04 5.27 21.24
C PRO A 19 -17.92 6.09 19.95
N LEU A 20 -18.61 7.23 19.90
CA LEU A 20 -18.75 8.17 18.79
C LEU A 20 -19.54 7.70 17.56
N GLN A 21 -19.83 6.41 17.39
CA GLN A 21 -20.56 5.94 16.21
C GLN A 21 -21.97 6.54 16.14
N GLU A 22 -22.69 6.54 17.27
CA GLU A 22 -24.05 7.10 17.34
C GLU A 22 -24.06 8.60 17.07
N ASP A 23 -23.09 9.34 17.61
CA ASP A 23 -22.96 10.78 17.37
C ASP A 23 -22.73 11.12 15.89
N ILE A 24 -21.83 10.36 15.23
CA ILE A 24 -21.57 10.49 13.79
C ILE A 24 -22.85 10.19 12.99
N ILE A 25 -23.54 9.08 13.31
CA ILE A 25 -24.77 8.69 12.63
C ILE A 25 -25.83 9.78 12.77
N ASN A 26 -26.00 10.34 13.97
CA ASN A 26 -26.96 11.41 14.24
C ASN A 26 -26.63 12.70 13.49
N ALA A 27 -25.35 13.07 13.37
CA ALA A 27 -24.92 14.21 12.55
C ALA A 27 -25.31 14.03 11.07
N ILE A 28 -25.07 12.84 10.50
CA ILE A 28 -25.49 12.52 9.13
C ILE A 28 -27.02 12.51 8.98
N LEU A 29 -27.74 11.98 9.97
CA LEU A 29 -29.21 12.03 10.02
C LEU A 29 -29.77 13.45 10.18
N ALA A 30 -28.96 14.40 10.66
CA ALA A 30 -29.25 15.83 10.66
C ALA A 30 -28.82 16.55 9.35
N LYS A 31 -28.33 15.81 8.34
CA LYS A 31 -27.79 16.33 7.07
C LYS A 31 -26.57 17.25 7.24
N GLN A 32 -25.77 17.04 8.27
CA GLN A 32 -24.53 17.78 8.48
C GLN A 32 -23.36 17.06 7.80
N ASP A 33 -22.50 17.82 7.12
CA ASP A 33 -21.21 17.28 6.67
C ASP A 33 -20.38 16.88 7.89
N THR A 34 -19.64 15.79 7.78
CA THR A 34 -18.94 15.21 8.94
C THR A 34 -17.58 14.65 8.53
N LEU A 35 -16.57 14.90 9.37
CA LEU A 35 -15.27 14.23 9.33
C LEU A 35 -15.17 13.30 10.55
N ALA A 36 -15.00 12.01 10.31
CA ALA A 36 -14.87 10.98 11.34
C ALA A 36 -13.46 10.36 11.33
N LEU A 37 -12.70 10.61 12.39
CA LEU A 37 -11.42 9.98 12.67
C LEU A 37 -11.63 8.83 13.66
N LEU A 38 -11.70 7.62 13.10
CA LEU A 38 -11.92 6.39 13.86
C LEU A 38 -10.81 5.39 13.56
N PRO A 39 -10.10 4.87 14.58
CA PRO A 39 -8.97 3.95 14.37
C PRO A 39 -9.37 2.70 13.58
N THR A 40 -8.39 1.94 13.10
CA THR A 40 -8.63 0.64 12.45
C THR A 40 -9.44 -0.28 13.38
N GLY A 41 -10.48 -0.92 12.85
CA GLY A 41 -11.42 -1.72 13.65
C GLY A 41 -12.46 -0.91 14.43
N GLY A 42 -12.43 0.44 14.39
CA GLY A 42 -13.41 1.31 15.07
C GLY A 42 -14.84 1.27 14.48
N GLY A 43 -15.09 0.44 13.48
CA GLY A 43 -16.40 0.30 12.83
C GLY A 43 -16.81 1.49 11.97
N LYS A 44 -15.85 2.06 11.22
CA LYS A 44 -16.08 3.14 10.23
C LYS A 44 -17.27 2.86 9.31
N SER A 45 -17.37 1.64 8.78
CA SER A 45 -18.44 1.26 7.86
C SER A 45 -19.85 1.43 8.43
N ILE A 46 -20.04 1.16 9.73
CA ILE A 46 -21.32 1.33 10.42
C ILE A 46 -21.80 2.78 10.35
N CYS A 47 -20.86 3.74 10.40
CA CYS A 47 -21.16 5.18 10.45
C CYS A 47 -21.82 5.71 9.17
N PHE A 48 -21.58 5.08 8.01
CA PHE A 48 -22.34 5.39 6.79
C PHE A 48 -23.44 4.35 6.48
N GLN A 49 -23.24 3.08 6.85
CA GLN A 49 -24.19 2.02 6.51
C GLN A 49 -25.53 2.15 7.25
N VAL A 50 -25.50 2.45 8.55
CA VAL A 50 -26.74 2.64 9.33
C VAL A 50 -27.57 3.82 8.83
N PRO A 51 -27.03 5.06 8.73
CA PRO A 51 -27.85 6.21 8.30
C PRO A 51 -28.31 6.07 6.85
N ALA A 52 -27.53 5.44 5.98
CA ALA A 52 -27.95 5.13 4.63
C ALA A 52 -29.22 4.26 4.61
N LEU A 53 -29.27 3.20 5.43
CA LEU A 53 -30.42 2.29 5.55
C LEU A 53 -31.67 2.97 6.11
N MET A 54 -31.53 4.04 6.89
CA MET A 54 -32.64 4.77 7.50
C MET A 54 -33.40 5.68 6.53
N ARG A 55 -32.80 6.05 5.40
CA ARG A 55 -33.35 7.01 4.44
C ARG A 55 -33.64 6.35 3.09
N PRO A 56 -34.63 6.81 2.32
CA PRO A 56 -34.77 6.39 0.92
C PRO A 56 -33.55 6.86 0.10
N GLY A 57 -33.24 6.18 -1.00
CA GLY A 57 -32.08 6.48 -1.84
C GLY A 57 -30.83 5.64 -1.55
N ILE A 58 -29.71 6.06 -2.12
CA ILE A 58 -28.45 5.31 -2.24
C ILE A 58 -27.34 6.02 -1.46
N CYS A 59 -26.52 5.26 -0.77
CA CYS A 59 -25.23 5.75 -0.27
C CYS A 59 -24.15 5.51 -1.34
N LEU A 60 -23.57 6.60 -1.85
CA LEU A 60 -22.42 6.55 -2.74
C LEU A 60 -21.15 6.48 -1.89
N VAL A 61 -20.38 5.39 -2.02
CA VAL A 61 -19.17 5.16 -1.22
C VAL A 61 -17.93 5.24 -2.13
N VAL A 62 -17.13 6.28 -1.96
CA VAL A 62 -15.86 6.47 -2.68
C VAL A 62 -14.73 5.87 -1.87
N THR A 63 -13.96 4.94 -2.45
CA THR A 63 -12.86 4.25 -1.76
C THR A 63 -11.73 3.89 -2.75
N PRO A 64 -10.44 3.83 -2.36
CA PRO A 64 -9.34 3.69 -3.33
C PRO A 64 -9.15 2.24 -3.81
N LEU A 65 -9.73 1.29 -3.09
CA LEU A 65 -9.28 -0.09 -3.09
C LEU A 65 -10.35 -1.02 -3.65
N ILE A 66 -10.10 -1.53 -4.85
CA ILE A 66 -11.01 -2.48 -5.53
C ILE A 66 -11.26 -3.73 -4.68
N ALA A 67 -10.22 -4.28 -4.05
CA ALA A 67 -10.34 -5.45 -3.19
C ALA A 67 -11.30 -5.19 -2.02
N LEU A 68 -11.14 -4.05 -1.33
CA LEU A 68 -12.03 -3.65 -0.24
C LEU A 68 -13.47 -3.44 -0.73
N MET A 69 -13.68 -2.84 -1.90
CA MET A 69 -15.03 -2.71 -2.46
C MET A 69 -15.71 -4.07 -2.62
N LYS A 70 -15.01 -5.06 -3.19
CA LYS A 70 -15.54 -6.40 -3.42
C LYS A 70 -15.91 -7.07 -2.09
N ASP A 71 -15.04 -6.99 -1.10
CA ASP A 71 -15.27 -7.57 0.23
C ASP A 71 -16.46 -6.91 0.94
N GLN A 72 -16.56 -5.57 0.89
CA GLN A 72 -17.68 -4.84 1.47
C GLN A 72 -19.01 -5.18 0.78
N VAL A 73 -19.02 -5.24 -0.55
CA VAL A 73 -20.21 -5.65 -1.32
C VAL A 73 -20.62 -7.08 -0.98
N ALA A 74 -19.67 -8.01 -0.90
CA ALA A 74 -19.95 -9.40 -0.52
C ALA A 74 -20.50 -9.51 0.91
N ASN A 75 -19.94 -8.77 1.87
CA ASN A 75 -20.42 -8.68 3.24
C ASN A 75 -21.85 -8.15 3.32
N LEU A 76 -22.19 -7.10 2.57
CA LEU A 76 -23.53 -6.51 2.53
C LEU A 76 -24.55 -7.47 1.88
N LYS A 77 -24.18 -8.12 0.77
CA LYS A 77 -25.03 -9.12 0.10
C LYS A 77 -25.35 -10.30 1.01
N ARG A 78 -24.37 -10.79 1.78
CA ARG A 78 -24.59 -11.84 2.81
C ARG A 78 -25.59 -11.43 3.88
N LYS A 79 -25.81 -10.12 4.08
CA LYS A 79 -26.79 -9.55 5.01
C LYS A 79 -28.12 -9.18 4.32
N ASN A 80 -28.34 -9.64 3.09
CA ASN A 80 -29.49 -9.28 2.26
C ASN A 80 -29.63 -7.76 2.01
N ILE A 81 -28.51 -7.05 1.96
CA ILE A 81 -28.46 -5.63 1.60
C ILE A 81 -27.93 -5.50 0.16
N THR A 82 -28.64 -4.78 -0.69
CA THR A 82 -28.25 -4.60 -2.09
C THR A 82 -27.06 -3.64 -2.21
N ALA A 83 -25.96 -4.14 -2.74
CA ALA A 83 -24.74 -3.36 -2.94
C ALA A 83 -24.05 -3.75 -4.25
N TYR A 84 -23.44 -2.76 -4.91
CA TYR A 84 -22.68 -2.92 -6.14
C TYR A 84 -21.38 -2.12 -6.08
N ALA A 85 -20.40 -2.48 -6.92
CA ALA A 85 -19.15 -1.76 -7.05
C ALA A 85 -18.89 -1.40 -8.52
N ILE A 86 -18.30 -0.23 -8.76
CA ILE A 86 -17.80 0.25 -10.05
C ILE A 86 -16.34 0.65 -9.88
N TYR A 87 -15.45 0.05 -10.66
CA TYR A 87 -14.01 0.30 -10.56
C TYR A 87 -13.32 0.25 -11.93
N SER A 88 -12.08 0.74 -11.98
CA SER A 88 -11.23 0.71 -13.17
C SER A 88 -10.97 -0.72 -13.65
N GLY A 89 -11.07 -0.97 -14.95
CA GLY A 89 -10.93 -2.30 -15.56
C GLY A 89 -12.23 -3.11 -15.71
N MET A 90 -13.35 -2.62 -15.17
CA MET A 90 -14.67 -3.21 -15.40
C MET A 90 -15.18 -2.94 -16.84
N PRO A 91 -15.74 -3.94 -17.56
CA PRO A 91 -16.29 -3.76 -18.92
C PRO A 91 -17.42 -2.73 -18.96
N PHE A 92 -17.49 -1.97 -20.05
CA PHE A 92 -18.48 -0.89 -20.23
C PHE A 92 -19.92 -1.35 -19.97
N GLN A 93 -20.34 -2.45 -20.60
CA GLN A 93 -21.69 -3.00 -20.46
C GLN A 93 -22.01 -3.42 -19.02
N GLU A 94 -21.01 -3.86 -18.25
CA GLU A 94 -21.20 -4.23 -16.85
C GLU A 94 -21.39 -2.99 -15.97
N VAL A 95 -20.60 -1.94 -16.21
CA VAL A 95 -20.74 -0.64 -15.53
C VAL A 95 -22.13 -0.05 -15.80
N GLU A 96 -22.57 -0.05 -17.06
CA GLU A 96 -23.88 0.45 -17.46
C GLU A 96 -25.02 -0.30 -16.77
N ARG A 97 -24.99 -1.65 -16.75
CA ARG A 97 -25.98 -2.47 -16.03
C ARG A 97 -26.06 -2.14 -14.53
N VAL A 98 -24.91 -1.90 -13.89
CA VAL A 98 -24.88 -1.51 -12.46
C VAL A 98 -25.49 -0.13 -12.25
N LEU A 99 -25.17 0.84 -13.12
CA LEU A 99 -25.73 2.19 -13.06
C LEU A 99 -27.25 2.19 -13.30
N GLU A 100 -27.74 1.42 -14.27
CA GLU A 100 -29.18 1.24 -14.48
C GLU A 100 -29.88 0.63 -13.26
N ALA A 101 -29.29 -0.41 -12.67
CA ALA A 101 -29.82 -1.05 -11.47
C ALA A 101 -29.87 -0.07 -10.29
N ALA A 102 -28.85 0.78 -10.15
CA ALA A 102 -28.80 1.84 -9.16
C ALA A 102 -29.91 2.87 -9.41
N ARG A 103 -30.06 3.35 -10.65
CA ARG A 103 -31.10 4.32 -11.04
C ARG A 103 -32.52 3.81 -10.76
N ARG A 104 -32.77 2.52 -10.99
CA ARG A 104 -34.08 1.88 -10.75
C ARG A 104 -34.36 1.56 -9.28
N GLY A 105 -33.51 2.01 -8.34
CA GLY A 105 -33.69 1.81 -6.90
C GLY A 105 -33.37 0.41 -6.39
N LYS A 106 -32.73 -0.45 -7.20
CA LYS A 106 -32.32 -1.81 -6.80
C LYS A 106 -30.95 -1.84 -6.09
N CYS A 107 -30.41 -0.69 -5.73
CA CYS A 107 -29.11 -0.54 -5.08
C CYS A 107 -29.26 0.29 -3.80
N LYS A 108 -28.67 -0.15 -2.69
CA LYS A 108 -28.59 0.63 -1.47
C LYS A 108 -27.22 1.27 -1.25
N PHE A 109 -26.17 0.54 -1.62
CA PHE A 109 -24.78 1.00 -1.55
C PHE A 109 -24.10 0.85 -2.91
N LEU A 110 -23.60 1.97 -3.45
CA LEU A 110 -22.81 1.99 -4.67
C LEU A 110 -21.38 2.36 -4.33
N TYR A 111 -20.48 1.39 -4.35
CA TYR A 111 -19.04 1.60 -4.17
C TYR A 111 -18.41 2.03 -5.49
N VAL A 112 -17.63 3.11 -5.50
CA VAL A 112 -17.04 3.65 -6.73
C VAL A 112 -15.58 4.02 -6.51
N SER A 113 -14.70 3.68 -7.46
CA SER A 113 -13.33 4.16 -7.44
C SER A 113 -13.26 5.64 -7.84
N PRO A 114 -12.36 6.45 -7.26
CA PRO A 114 -12.26 7.88 -7.57
C PRO A 114 -12.13 8.16 -9.07
N GLU A 115 -11.37 7.32 -9.78
CA GLU A 115 -11.14 7.45 -11.22
C GLU A 115 -12.42 7.29 -12.05
N ARG A 116 -13.39 6.50 -11.57
CA ARG A 116 -14.65 6.26 -12.27
C ARG A 116 -15.67 7.38 -12.11
N LEU A 117 -15.56 8.20 -11.06
CA LEU A 117 -16.44 9.36 -10.84
C LEU A 117 -16.36 10.37 -12.00
N GLN A 118 -15.21 10.43 -12.66
CA GLN A 118 -14.93 11.35 -13.76
C GLN A 118 -15.27 10.78 -15.14
N SER A 119 -15.69 9.51 -15.20
CA SER A 119 -16.07 8.92 -16.47
C SER A 119 -17.36 9.55 -17.00
N LYS A 120 -17.38 9.86 -18.31
CA LYS A 120 -18.55 10.42 -18.98
C LYS A 120 -19.81 9.57 -18.73
N LEU A 121 -19.67 8.24 -18.77
CA LEU A 121 -20.77 7.33 -18.48
C LEU A 121 -21.35 7.52 -17.07
N PHE A 122 -20.49 7.63 -16.04
CA PHE A 122 -20.96 7.84 -14.67
C PHE A 122 -21.68 9.18 -14.53
N GLN A 123 -21.08 10.25 -15.07
CA GLN A 123 -21.65 11.61 -15.03
C GLN A 123 -23.02 11.69 -15.71
N THR A 124 -23.22 11.04 -16.85
CA THR A 124 -24.53 10.99 -17.54
C THR A 124 -25.62 10.33 -16.67
N TYR A 125 -25.26 9.42 -15.77
CA TYR A 125 -26.23 8.77 -14.87
C TYR A 125 -26.45 9.54 -13.57
N CYS A 126 -25.56 10.47 -13.18
CA CYS A 126 -25.63 11.19 -11.91
C CYS A 126 -26.99 11.86 -11.69
N ASP A 127 -27.54 12.54 -12.69
CA ASP A 127 -28.82 13.26 -12.59
C ASP A 127 -30.00 12.37 -12.20
N GLY A 128 -29.92 11.06 -12.50
CA GLY A 128 -30.97 10.09 -12.18
C GLY A 128 -30.73 9.28 -10.91
N LEU A 129 -29.57 9.42 -10.24
CA LEU A 129 -29.23 8.63 -9.07
C LEU A 129 -29.80 9.27 -7.80
N PRO A 130 -30.67 8.57 -7.03
CA PRO A 130 -31.24 9.12 -5.80
C PRO A 130 -30.24 9.00 -4.63
N VAL A 131 -29.12 9.73 -4.70
CA VAL A 131 -28.07 9.70 -3.66
C VAL A 131 -28.55 10.43 -2.41
N ASN A 132 -28.43 9.78 -1.25
CA ASN A 132 -28.86 10.31 0.05
C ASN A 132 -27.71 10.58 1.03
N LEU A 133 -26.51 10.09 0.71
CA LEU A 133 -25.28 10.20 1.48
C LEU A 133 -24.10 9.94 0.55
N ILE A 134 -23.07 10.78 0.65
CA ILE A 134 -21.77 10.54 0.05
C ILE A 134 -20.81 10.17 1.18
N ALA A 135 -20.25 8.95 1.13
CA ALA A 135 -19.21 8.52 2.05
C ALA A 135 -17.88 8.48 1.32
N VAL A 136 -16.87 9.20 1.82
CA VAL A 136 -15.50 9.18 1.30
C VAL A 136 -14.64 8.42 2.30
N ASP A 137 -14.30 7.18 1.98
CA ASP A 137 -13.45 6.32 2.79
C ASP A 137 -11.97 6.55 2.48
N GLU A 138 -11.11 6.32 3.49
CA GLU A 138 -9.69 6.67 3.47
C GLU A 138 -9.45 8.12 3.01
N ALA A 139 -10.23 9.06 3.55
CA ALA A 139 -10.21 10.47 3.15
C ALA A 139 -8.83 11.14 3.28
N HIS A 140 -7.92 10.61 4.11
CA HIS A 140 -6.53 11.07 4.19
C HIS A 140 -5.79 10.99 2.83
N CYS A 141 -6.23 10.13 1.91
CA CYS A 141 -5.69 10.05 0.55
C CYS A 141 -5.78 11.38 -0.20
N ILE A 142 -6.75 12.24 0.12
CA ILE A 142 -6.91 13.55 -0.52
C ILE A 142 -5.72 14.47 -0.23
N SER A 143 -5.23 14.42 1.02
CA SER A 143 -4.16 15.30 1.50
C SER A 143 -2.77 14.68 1.36
N GLN A 144 -2.62 13.39 1.68
CA GLN A 144 -1.32 12.72 1.70
C GLN A 144 -0.92 12.09 0.36
N TRP A 145 -1.90 11.70 -0.47
CA TRP A 145 -1.69 10.89 -1.67
C TRP A 145 -2.24 11.55 -2.96
N GLY A 146 -2.99 12.65 -2.83
CA GLY A 146 -3.66 13.32 -3.95
C GLY A 146 -2.68 13.86 -4.99
N TYR A 147 -1.46 14.23 -4.58
CA TYR A 147 -0.44 14.74 -5.51
C TYR A 147 0.56 13.66 -5.96
N ASP A 148 0.90 12.67 -5.13
CA ASP A 148 1.98 11.71 -5.42
C ASP A 148 1.51 10.31 -5.88
N PHE A 149 0.21 9.96 -5.76
CA PHE A 149 -0.25 8.60 -6.07
C PHE A 149 -1.62 8.51 -6.76
N ARG A 150 -2.60 9.38 -6.46
CA ARG A 150 -3.93 9.38 -7.14
C ARG A 150 -4.59 10.76 -7.25
N PRO A 151 -4.30 11.55 -8.30
CA PRO A 151 -4.92 12.86 -8.57
C PRO A 151 -6.46 12.86 -8.59
N ALA A 152 -7.09 11.74 -8.97
CA ALA A 152 -8.55 11.60 -9.01
C ALA A 152 -9.24 11.88 -7.66
N TYR A 153 -8.53 11.77 -6.53
CA TYR A 153 -9.08 12.12 -5.21
C TYR A 153 -9.40 13.61 -5.05
N LEU A 154 -8.63 14.49 -5.70
CA LEU A 154 -8.85 15.94 -5.65
C LEU A 154 -10.16 16.33 -6.34
N GLN A 155 -10.64 15.48 -7.25
CA GLN A 155 -11.84 15.70 -8.05
C GLN A 155 -13.10 15.05 -7.43
N ILE A 156 -13.00 14.46 -6.23
CA ILE A 156 -14.16 13.93 -5.52
C ILE A 156 -15.14 15.05 -5.17
N ALA A 157 -14.65 16.26 -4.89
CA ALA A 157 -15.51 17.39 -4.56
C ALA A 157 -16.48 17.77 -5.70
N ASP A 158 -16.09 17.51 -6.96
CA ASP A 158 -16.89 17.85 -8.14
C ASP A 158 -18.24 17.11 -8.12
N ILE A 159 -18.30 15.92 -7.53
CA ILE A 159 -19.55 15.14 -7.48
C ILE A 159 -20.65 15.83 -6.69
N ARG A 160 -20.27 16.73 -5.78
CA ARG A 160 -21.22 17.47 -4.93
C ARG A 160 -22.12 18.37 -5.75
N SER A 161 -21.68 18.82 -6.93
CA SER A 161 -22.50 19.59 -7.86
C SER A 161 -23.71 18.80 -8.37
N PHE A 162 -23.56 17.49 -8.55
CA PHE A 162 -24.65 16.60 -8.95
C PHE A 162 -25.57 16.21 -7.78
N PHE A 163 -25.06 16.23 -6.54
CA PHE A 163 -25.79 15.80 -5.35
C PHE A 163 -25.77 16.87 -4.23
N PRO A 164 -26.32 18.08 -4.45
CA PRO A 164 -26.16 19.21 -3.54
C PRO A 164 -26.82 19.02 -2.16
N ASP A 165 -27.87 18.18 -2.09
CA ASP A 165 -28.63 17.89 -0.86
C ASP A 165 -28.09 16.71 -0.05
N ALA A 166 -27.14 15.95 -0.61
CA ALA A 166 -26.55 14.80 0.07
C ALA A 166 -25.43 15.26 1.02
N PRO A 167 -25.50 14.94 2.33
CA PRO A 167 -24.39 15.21 3.23
C PRO A 167 -23.18 14.37 2.85
N VAL A 168 -21.98 14.88 3.15
CA VAL A 168 -20.71 14.19 2.94
C VAL A 168 -20.15 13.71 4.28
N LEU A 169 -19.86 12.41 4.37
CA LEU A 169 -19.13 11.81 5.48
C LEU A 169 -17.73 11.41 5.00
N ALA A 170 -16.71 12.11 5.46
CA ALA A 170 -15.31 11.74 5.26
C ALA A 170 -14.84 10.85 6.42
N LEU A 171 -14.28 9.68 6.12
CA LEU A 171 -13.77 8.74 7.13
C LEU A 171 -12.28 8.46 6.92
N THR A 172 -11.51 8.46 8.01
CA THR A 172 -10.12 8.03 7.98
C THR A 172 -9.70 7.37 9.30
N ALA A 173 -8.71 6.49 9.25
CA ALA A 173 -8.12 5.89 10.44
C ALA A 173 -7.16 6.81 11.19
N SER A 174 -6.40 7.61 10.43
CA SER A 174 -5.34 8.48 10.93
C SER A 174 -5.32 9.75 10.08
N ALA A 175 -5.21 10.89 10.75
CA ALA A 175 -5.00 12.19 10.12
C ALA A 175 -4.53 13.19 11.17
N THR A 176 -3.40 13.85 10.91
CA THR A 176 -2.91 14.97 11.73
C THR A 176 -3.85 16.18 11.60
N PRO A 177 -3.81 17.16 12.51
CA PRO A 177 -4.68 18.35 12.43
C PRO A 177 -4.58 19.10 11.09
N LYS A 178 -3.38 19.15 10.49
CA LYS A 178 -3.15 19.72 9.16
C LYS A 178 -3.90 18.93 8.08
N VAL A 179 -3.81 17.60 8.11
CA VAL A 179 -4.51 16.71 7.18
C VAL A 179 -6.03 16.81 7.35
N GLN A 180 -6.53 16.92 8.58
CA GLN A 180 -7.97 17.11 8.85
C GLN A 180 -8.50 18.37 8.17
N LYS A 181 -7.79 19.49 8.33
CA LYS A 181 -8.15 20.76 7.69
C LYS A 181 -8.15 20.64 6.17
N ASP A 182 -7.12 20.03 5.60
CA ASP A 182 -7.01 19.84 4.15
C ASP A 182 -8.12 18.93 3.59
N ILE A 183 -8.49 17.85 4.30
CA ILE A 183 -9.65 17.01 3.91
C ILE A 183 -10.92 17.86 3.85
N CYS A 184 -11.19 18.66 4.88
CA CYS A 184 -12.38 19.51 4.94
C CYS A 184 -12.41 20.53 3.80
N GLU A 185 -11.28 21.21 3.55
CA GLU A 185 -11.15 22.20 2.48
C GLU A 185 -11.30 21.57 1.09
N LYS A 186 -10.59 20.47 0.82
CA LYS A 186 -10.58 19.82 -0.49
C LYS A 186 -11.89 19.12 -0.83
N LEU A 187 -12.61 18.58 0.15
CA LEU A 187 -13.96 18.03 -0.05
C LEU A 187 -15.06 19.10 -0.02
N LEU A 188 -14.70 20.37 0.18
CA LEU A 188 -15.63 21.50 0.31
C LEU A 188 -16.69 21.28 1.40
N LEU A 189 -16.30 20.65 2.52
CA LEU A 189 -17.23 20.33 3.61
C LEU A 189 -17.84 21.61 4.21
N LYS A 190 -19.17 21.63 4.32
CA LYS A 190 -19.94 22.78 4.81
C LYS A 190 -20.16 22.67 6.31
N ASP A 191 -19.50 23.53 7.09
CA ASP A 191 -19.56 23.54 8.58
C ASP A 191 -19.46 22.12 9.19
N PRO A 192 -18.37 21.38 8.92
CA PRO A 192 -18.33 19.96 9.25
C PRO A 192 -18.26 19.71 10.76
N LYS A 193 -19.02 18.72 11.23
CA LYS A 193 -18.77 18.12 12.55
C LYS A 193 -17.52 17.25 12.48
N VAL A 194 -16.57 17.48 13.37
CA VAL A 194 -15.34 16.67 13.46
C VAL A 194 -15.43 15.79 14.70
N PHE A 195 -15.41 14.48 14.50
CA PHE A 195 -15.37 13.48 15.57
C PHE A 195 -14.03 12.77 15.56
N THR A 196 -13.29 12.87 16.66
CA THR A 196 -11.98 12.23 16.82
C THR A 196 -12.01 11.29 18.01
N LYS A 197 -11.84 10.00 17.76
CA LYS A 197 -11.60 9.02 18.82
C LYS A 197 -10.11 9.00 19.17
N SER A 198 -9.80 8.79 20.44
CA SER A 198 -8.44 8.55 20.91
C SER A 198 -7.72 7.51 20.05
N PHE A 199 -6.52 7.84 19.58
CA PHE A 199 -5.60 6.99 18.86
C PHE A 199 -4.91 5.98 19.77
N ALA A 200 -4.98 6.15 21.10
CA ALA A 200 -4.42 5.21 22.07
C ALA A 200 -5.15 3.85 22.05
N ARG A 201 -4.37 2.77 22.08
CA ARG A 201 -4.88 1.38 22.13
C ARG A 201 -4.23 0.65 23.29
N SER A 202 -4.99 0.45 24.37
CA SER A 202 -4.50 -0.19 25.59
C SER A 202 -4.08 -1.66 25.38
N ASN A 203 -4.68 -2.33 24.40
CA ASN A 203 -4.38 -3.73 24.07
C ASN A 203 -3.15 -3.91 23.16
N LEU A 204 -2.61 -2.83 22.58
CA LEU A 204 -1.50 -2.89 21.63
C LEU A 204 -0.20 -2.36 22.26
N SER A 205 0.78 -3.25 22.41
CA SER A 205 2.11 -2.93 22.90
C SER A 205 3.02 -2.51 21.74
N TYR A 206 3.53 -1.29 21.77
CA TYR A 206 4.54 -0.80 20.83
C TYR A 206 5.95 -1.05 21.37
N SER A 207 6.82 -1.58 20.53
CA SER A 207 8.24 -1.80 20.83
C SER A 207 9.11 -1.39 19.65
N VAL A 208 10.24 -0.74 19.92
CA VAL A 208 11.25 -0.45 18.89
C VAL A 208 12.58 -1.07 19.32
N LEU A 209 13.21 -1.82 18.42
CA LEU A 209 14.42 -2.57 18.69
C LEU A 209 15.48 -2.23 17.63
N GLU A 210 16.64 -1.79 18.10
CA GLU A 210 17.81 -1.57 17.28
C GLU A 210 18.55 -2.91 17.11
N GLU A 211 18.62 -3.42 15.88
CA GLU A 211 19.11 -4.77 15.61
C GLU A 211 19.91 -4.80 14.29
N SER A 212 21.16 -5.24 14.38
CA SER A 212 22.01 -5.48 13.20
C SER A 212 21.51 -6.69 12.39
N THR A 213 21.13 -7.77 13.08
CA THR A 213 20.65 -9.01 12.45
C THR A 213 19.14 -9.20 12.68
N LYS A 214 18.34 -8.42 11.96
CA LYS A 214 16.88 -8.37 12.12
C LYS A 214 16.17 -9.73 11.99
N ILE A 215 16.59 -10.59 11.07
CA ILE A 215 15.93 -11.90 10.83
C ILE A 215 15.94 -12.80 12.08
N ASN A 216 17.06 -12.89 12.78
CA ASN A 216 17.19 -13.69 14.00
C ASN A 216 16.26 -13.15 15.10
N LYS A 217 16.11 -11.83 15.15
CA LYS A 217 15.19 -11.20 16.09
C LYS A 217 13.73 -11.52 15.77
N ILE A 218 13.35 -11.46 14.49
CA ILE A 218 11.99 -11.85 14.05
C ILE A 218 11.70 -13.30 14.45
N GLN A 219 12.61 -14.22 14.18
CA GLN A 219 12.46 -15.62 14.57
C GLN A 219 12.25 -15.75 16.08
N HIS A 220 13.09 -15.09 16.89
CA HIS A 220 12.98 -15.11 18.34
C HIS A 220 11.62 -14.60 18.81
N ILE A 221 11.16 -13.46 18.28
CA ILE A 221 9.86 -12.89 18.61
C ILE A 221 8.73 -13.85 18.23
N LEU A 222 8.74 -14.40 17.01
CA LEU A 222 7.72 -15.32 16.53
C LEU A 222 7.75 -16.67 17.28
N SER A 223 8.87 -17.07 17.89
CA SER A 223 8.90 -18.24 18.77
C SER A 223 8.23 -18.01 20.13
N LYS A 224 8.07 -16.74 20.54
CA LYS A 224 7.52 -16.35 21.86
C LYS A 224 6.09 -15.83 21.79
N VAL A 225 5.64 -15.38 20.61
CA VAL A 225 4.30 -14.83 20.40
C VAL A 225 3.52 -15.73 19.47
N GLU A 226 2.60 -16.52 20.03
CA GLU A 226 1.71 -17.38 19.25
C GLU A 226 0.65 -16.58 18.48
N GLY A 227 0.04 -17.22 17.48
CA GLY A 227 -1.00 -16.64 16.62
C GLY A 227 -0.48 -15.98 15.34
N CYS A 228 -1.41 -15.34 14.62
CA CYS A 228 -1.16 -14.78 13.30
C CYS A 228 -0.28 -13.54 13.34
N GLY A 229 0.65 -13.45 12.39
CA GLY A 229 1.61 -12.37 12.27
C GLY A 229 1.62 -11.71 10.89
N ILE A 230 2.02 -10.44 10.87
CA ILE A 230 2.36 -9.70 9.64
C ILE A 230 3.80 -9.19 9.77
N VAL A 231 4.59 -9.32 8.72
CA VAL A 231 5.95 -8.75 8.63
C VAL A 231 6.02 -7.78 7.45
N TYR A 232 6.17 -6.49 7.72
CA TYR A 232 6.31 -5.46 6.70
C TYR A 232 7.75 -5.30 6.23
N CYS A 233 7.94 -5.30 4.92
CA CYS A 233 9.20 -5.03 4.23
C CYS A 233 9.00 -3.93 3.18
N ARG A 234 10.06 -3.18 2.89
CA ARG A 234 10.02 -2.05 1.95
C ARG A 234 9.89 -2.49 0.49
N ASN A 235 10.54 -3.58 0.09
CA ASN A 235 10.59 -4.00 -1.32
C ASN A 235 10.09 -5.43 -1.56
N ARG A 236 9.63 -5.68 -2.79
CA ARG A 236 9.00 -6.95 -3.21
C ARG A 236 9.95 -8.14 -3.04
N ARG A 237 11.20 -8.00 -3.47
CA ARG A 237 12.23 -9.04 -3.37
C ARG A 237 12.41 -9.52 -1.93
N ARG A 238 12.54 -8.58 -1.00
CA ARG A 238 12.73 -8.83 0.44
C ARG A 238 11.55 -9.57 1.06
N THR A 239 10.31 -9.31 0.62
CA THR A 239 9.16 -10.06 1.15
C THR A 239 9.27 -11.57 0.90
N LYS A 240 9.74 -11.95 -0.29
CA LYS A 240 9.98 -13.35 -0.63
C LYS A 240 11.17 -13.91 0.16
N GLU A 241 12.30 -13.22 0.16
CA GLU A 241 13.50 -13.65 0.89
C GLU A 241 13.23 -13.91 2.38
N ILE A 242 12.51 -13.00 3.05
CA ILE A 242 12.18 -13.14 4.47
C ILE A 242 11.16 -14.26 4.69
N ALA A 243 10.17 -14.43 3.81
CA ALA A 243 9.23 -15.55 3.92
C ALA A 243 9.95 -16.90 3.79
N ASP A 244 10.84 -17.04 2.81
CA ASP A 244 11.62 -18.27 2.58
C ASP A 244 12.54 -18.56 3.79
N LEU A 245 13.18 -17.52 4.37
CA LEU A 245 13.97 -17.65 5.60
C LEU A 245 13.15 -18.11 6.80
N LEU A 246 11.94 -17.59 6.99
CA LEU A 246 11.06 -18.03 8.06
C LEU A 246 10.61 -19.49 7.86
N GLN A 247 10.31 -19.89 6.63
CA GLN A 247 9.97 -21.28 6.30
C GLN A 247 11.12 -22.24 6.60
N MET A 248 12.36 -21.89 6.23
CA MET A 248 13.55 -22.68 6.56
C MET A 248 13.76 -22.85 8.06
N GLN A 249 13.26 -21.91 8.87
CA GLN A 249 13.31 -21.96 10.34
C GLN A 249 12.09 -22.65 10.97
N GLY A 250 11.24 -23.30 10.16
CA GLY A 250 10.06 -24.03 10.62
C GLY A 250 8.84 -23.15 10.95
N ILE A 251 8.85 -21.87 10.54
CA ILE A 251 7.73 -20.96 10.72
C ILE A 251 6.88 -20.93 9.44
N SER A 252 5.59 -21.30 9.55
CA SER A 252 4.63 -21.17 8.45
C SER A 252 4.50 -19.71 8.01
N ALA A 253 5.08 -19.38 6.85
CA ALA A 253 5.09 -18.03 6.30
C ALA A 253 4.77 -18.04 4.81
N SER A 254 4.17 -16.96 4.32
CA SER A 254 3.97 -16.67 2.89
C SER A 254 4.30 -15.21 2.62
N PHE A 255 4.37 -14.80 1.35
CA PHE A 255 4.65 -13.43 0.96
C PHE A 255 3.57 -12.80 0.09
N TYR A 256 3.40 -11.48 0.18
CA TYR A 256 2.44 -10.71 -0.59
C TYR A 256 3.00 -9.36 -1.06
N HIS A 257 2.89 -9.07 -2.34
CA HIS A 257 3.24 -7.78 -2.91
C HIS A 257 2.48 -7.49 -4.21
N ALA A 258 2.48 -6.23 -4.65
CA ALA A 258 1.74 -5.80 -5.84
C ALA A 258 2.17 -6.47 -7.16
N GLY A 259 3.41 -6.95 -7.26
CA GLY A 259 3.91 -7.66 -8.44
C GLY A 259 3.47 -9.12 -8.60
N LEU A 260 2.68 -9.67 -7.67
CA LEU A 260 2.12 -11.02 -7.83
C LEU A 260 0.89 -10.99 -8.74
N PRO A 261 0.66 -12.03 -9.57
CA PRO A 261 -0.60 -12.21 -10.28
C PRO A 261 -1.80 -12.10 -9.34
N GLN A 262 -2.92 -11.55 -9.83
CA GLN A 262 -4.12 -11.33 -8.99
C GLN A 262 -4.62 -12.63 -8.35
N ALA A 263 -4.60 -13.74 -9.10
CA ALA A 263 -5.01 -15.05 -8.60
C ALA A 263 -4.16 -15.50 -7.40
N ASP A 264 -2.83 -15.38 -7.51
CA ASP A 264 -1.90 -15.74 -6.43
C ASP A 264 -2.07 -14.85 -5.20
N ARG A 265 -2.29 -13.54 -5.41
CA ARG A 265 -2.57 -12.61 -4.30
C ARG A 265 -3.80 -13.03 -3.52
N ASN A 266 -4.88 -13.37 -4.23
CA ASN A 266 -6.14 -13.80 -3.61
C ASN A 266 -5.95 -15.11 -2.84
N ALA A 267 -5.34 -16.12 -3.47
CA ALA A 267 -5.12 -17.43 -2.85
C ALA A 267 -4.27 -17.34 -1.56
N ARG A 268 -3.17 -16.57 -1.61
CA ARG A 268 -2.30 -16.39 -0.43
C ARG A 268 -2.97 -15.59 0.68
N GLN A 269 -3.74 -14.56 0.33
CA GLN A 269 -4.52 -13.79 1.30
C GLN A 269 -5.58 -14.68 1.97
N GLU A 270 -6.30 -15.48 1.20
CA GLU A 270 -7.34 -16.38 1.70
C GLU A 270 -6.77 -17.45 2.64
N ALA A 271 -5.66 -18.10 2.26
CA ALA A 271 -4.96 -19.05 3.11
C ALA A 271 -4.53 -18.44 4.46
N TRP A 272 -4.08 -17.17 4.46
CA TRP A 272 -3.73 -16.47 5.70
C TRP A 272 -4.95 -16.05 6.53
N ILE A 273 -6.04 -15.62 5.88
CA ILE A 273 -7.31 -15.32 6.56
C ILE A 273 -7.84 -16.57 7.27
N ASN A 274 -7.78 -17.73 6.60
CA ASN A 274 -8.25 -19.03 7.07
C ASN A 274 -7.30 -19.74 8.05
N ASN A 275 -6.22 -19.08 8.49
CA ASN A 275 -5.21 -19.62 9.41
C ASN A 275 -4.38 -20.82 8.87
N GLU A 276 -4.37 -21.05 7.56
CA GLU A 276 -3.51 -22.07 6.92
C GLU A 276 -2.05 -21.61 6.89
N THR A 277 -1.84 -20.29 6.75
CA THR A 277 -0.53 -19.64 6.88
C THR A 277 -0.50 -18.77 8.12
N ARG A 278 0.52 -18.94 8.96
CA ARG A 278 0.64 -18.16 10.21
C ARG A 278 1.13 -16.73 9.98
N VAL A 279 2.17 -16.55 9.17
CA VAL A 279 2.83 -15.25 8.98
C VAL A 279 2.71 -14.79 7.52
N MET A 280 2.22 -13.57 7.31
CA MET A 280 2.30 -12.93 6.00
C MET A 280 3.44 -11.91 5.99
N VAL A 281 4.40 -12.09 5.09
CA VAL A 281 5.46 -11.12 4.82
C VAL A 281 5.07 -10.24 3.63
N CYS A 282 5.09 -8.93 3.76
CA CYS A 282 4.45 -8.09 2.75
C CYS A 282 5.01 -6.68 2.62
N THR A 283 4.76 -6.05 1.48
CA THR A 283 4.87 -4.60 1.37
C THR A 283 3.60 -3.92 1.89
N ASN A 284 3.58 -2.59 1.96
CA ASN A 284 2.39 -1.79 2.27
C ASN A 284 1.15 -2.12 1.40
N ALA A 285 1.34 -2.78 0.25
CA ALA A 285 0.27 -3.28 -0.60
C ALA A 285 -0.62 -4.32 0.10
N PHE A 286 -0.08 -5.05 1.09
CA PHE A 286 -0.87 -5.93 1.95
C PHE A 286 -1.34 -5.14 3.16
N GLY A 287 -2.65 -4.95 3.25
CA GLY A 287 -3.26 -4.42 4.45
C GLY A 287 -4.43 -3.51 4.17
N MET A 288 -4.32 -2.61 3.21
CA MET A 288 -5.42 -1.73 2.82
C MET A 288 -6.64 -2.60 2.43
N GLY A 289 -7.64 -2.68 3.33
CA GLY A 289 -8.85 -3.51 3.19
C GLY A 289 -8.87 -4.89 3.86
N ILE A 290 -7.76 -5.36 4.45
CA ILE A 290 -7.75 -6.64 5.19
C ILE A 290 -8.40 -6.46 6.55
N ASP A 291 -9.36 -7.34 6.87
CA ASP A 291 -10.07 -7.38 8.13
C ASP A 291 -10.00 -8.75 8.80
N LYS A 292 -8.84 -9.04 9.39
CA LYS A 292 -8.61 -10.19 10.27
C LYS A 292 -8.54 -9.71 11.73
N PRO A 293 -9.50 -10.08 12.60
CA PRO A 293 -9.59 -9.50 13.94
C PRO A 293 -8.48 -9.96 14.90
N ASP A 294 -7.98 -11.17 14.69
CA ASP A 294 -7.14 -11.96 15.59
C ASP A 294 -5.63 -11.91 15.29
N VAL A 295 -5.16 -10.84 14.62
CA VAL A 295 -3.71 -10.64 14.39
C VAL A 295 -3.02 -10.33 15.72
N ARG A 296 -2.04 -11.15 16.11
CA ARG A 296 -1.32 -11.02 17.40
C ARG A 296 -0.07 -10.19 17.31
N ILE A 297 0.58 -10.16 16.14
CA ILE A 297 1.82 -9.44 15.98
C ILE A 297 1.96 -8.79 14.61
N VAL A 298 2.43 -7.54 14.61
CA VAL A 298 2.89 -6.83 13.41
C VAL A 298 4.35 -6.47 13.64
N ILE A 299 5.21 -6.85 12.71
CA ILE A 299 6.64 -6.57 12.75
C ILE A 299 7.01 -5.74 11.52
N HIS A 300 7.67 -4.62 11.72
CA HIS A 300 8.29 -3.86 10.65
C HIS A 300 9.76 -4.27 10.56
N PHE A 301 10.08 -5.11 9.56
CA PHE A 301 11.46 -5.45 9.25
C PHE A 301 12.21 -4.22 8.73
N ASP A 302 11.53 -3.40 7.93
CA ASP A 302 12.03 -2.11 7.48
C ASP A 302 11.23 -0.98 8.15
N THR A 303 11.94 0.08 8.54
CA THR A 303 11.33 1.26 9.15
C THR A 303 10.44 1.97 8.12
N PRO A 304 9.14 2.20 8.41
CA PRO A 304 8.27 2.98 7.54
C PRO A 304 8.78 4.40 7.28
N ASP A 305 8.31 5.04 6.22
CA ASP A 305 8.76 6.41 5.87
C ASP A 305 7.99 7.50 6.64
N SER A 306 6.99 7.13 7.44
CA SER A 306 6.17 8.06 8.23
C SER A 306 5.47 7.38 9.42
N LEU A 307 5.11 8.17 10.43
CA LEU A 307 4.35 7.68 11.59
C LEU A 307 2.92 7.28 11.22
N GLU A 308 2.33 7.88 10.19
CA GLU A 308 0.99 7.53 9.71
C GLU A 308 0.95 6.12 9.13
N ALA A 309 1.93 5.78 8.28
CA ALA A 309 2.08 4.44 7.74
C ALA A 309 2.30 3.43 8.88
N TYR A 310 3.26 3.71 9.77
CA TYR A 310 3.53 2.86 10.92
C TYR A 310 2.28 2.63 11.79
N TYR A 311 1.55 3.70 12.14
CA TYR A 311 0.36 3.61 12.98
C TYR A 311 -0.75 2.78 12.32
N GLN A 312 -1.00 2.98 11.02
CA GLN A 312 -2.02 2.25 10.27
C GLN A 312 -1.66 0.75 10.15
N GLU A 313 -0.40 0.45 9.87
CA GLU A 313 0.13 -0.91 9.72
C GLU A 313 0.16 -1.65 11.07
N ALA A 314 0.72 -1.02 12.11
CA ALA A 314 0.72 -1.55 13.48
C ALA A 314 -0.71 -1.75 14.01
N GLY A 315 -1.62 -0.85 13.64
CA GLY A 315 -3.05 -0.89 14.00
C GLY A 315 -3.82 -2.09 13.44
N ARG A 316 -3.19 -2.96 12.65
CA ARG A 316 -3.77 -4.23 12.20
C ARG A 316 -3.79 -5.29 13.29
N ALA A 317 -2.88 -5.21 14.24
CA ALA A 317 -2.84 -6.10 15.39
C ALA A 317 -4.01 -5.82 16.37
N GLY A 318 -4.50 -6.87 17.02
CA GLY A 318 -5.40 -6.80 18.18
C GLY A 318 -6.75 -6.12 17.90
N ARG A 319 -7.36 -6.31 16.72
CA ARG A 319 -8.66 -5.70 16.40
C ARG A 319 -9.82 -6.30 17.21
N ASP A 320 -9.64 -7.51 17.69
CA ASP A 320 -10.47 -8.18 18.71
C ASP A 320 -10.28 -7.64 20.15
N GLU A 321 -9.52 -6.55 20.31
CA GLU A 321 -9.21 -5.92 21.60
C GLU A 321 -8.39 -6.79 22.56
N GLN A 322 -7.91 -7.95 22.09
CA GLN A 322 -6.98 -8.80 22.84
C GLN A 322 -5.55 -8.29 22.72
N LYS A 323 -4.69 -8.73 23.64
CA LYS A 323 -3.29 -8.31 23.70
C LYS A 323 -2.59 -8.62 22.37
N ALA A 324 -1.93 -7.61 21.82
CA ALA A 324 -1.17 -7.73 20.58
C ALA A 324 0.10 -6.85 20.63
N TYR A 325 1.02 -7.10 19.72
CA TYR A 325 2.33 -6.45 19.70
C TYR A 325 2.62 -5.82 18.33
N ALA A 326 3.15 -4.60 18.35
CA ALA A 326 3.69 -3.92 17.19
C ALA A 326 5.19 -3.68 17.43
N VAL A 327 6.04 -4.28 16.60
CA VAL A 327 7.50 -4.24 16.75
C VAL A 327 8.13 -3.57 15.54
N ALA A 328 8.86 -2.47 15.74
CA ALA A 328 9.68 -1.88 14.69
C ALA A 328 11.15 -2.25 14.88
N LEU A 329 11.79 -2.78 13.83
CA LEU A 329 13.21 -3.10 13.82
C LEU A 329 13.96 -2.08 12.97
N PHE A 330 15.04 -1.49 13.50
CA PHE A 330 15.86 -0.53 12.76
C PHE A 330 17.35 -0.76 13.02
N ASN A 331 18.18 -0.18 12.16
CA ASN A 331 19.61 0.02 12.41
C ASN A 331 20.02 1.39 11.83
N ASP A 332 21.16 1.94 12.25
CA ASP A 332 21.57 3.29 11.84
C ASP A 332 21.89 3.40 10.34
N ASP A 333 22.38 2.33 9.71
CA ASP A 333 22.64 2.29 8.26
C ASP A 333 21.35 2.51 7.47
N GLU A 334 20.26 1.83 7.86
CA GLU A 334 18.95 2.00 7.25
C GLU A 334 18.43 3.44 7.38
N LEU A 335 18.57 4.06 8.55
CA LEU A 335 18.12 5.44 8.75
C LEU A 335 18.92 6.42 7.89
N THR A 336 20.22 6.17 7.71
CA THR A 336 21.09 6.95 6.83
C THR A 336 20.68 6.79 5.38
N GLU A 337 20.39 5.56 4.93
CA GLU A 337 19.87 5.32 3.58
C GLU A 337 18.52 5.99 3.35
N MET A 338 17.62 6.02 4.34
CA MET A 338 16.33 6.68 4.23
C MET A 338 16.46 8.17 3.98
N LEU A 339 17.37 8.84 4.71
CA LEU A 339 17.68 10.25 4.51
C LEU A 339 18.32 10.51 3.13
N GLY A 340 19.27 9.67 2.72
CA GLY A 340 19.94 9.80 1.42
C GLY A 340 19.02 9.64 0.20
N ARG A 341 17.86 8.97 0.36
CA ARG A 341 16.88 8.79 -0.73
C ARG A 341 16.03 10.02 -1.00
N VAL A 342 15.97 10.98 -0.08
CA VAL A 342 15.13 12.18 -0.22
C VAL A 342 15.50 12.94 -1.51
N ASP A 343 16.77 13.14 -1.78
CA ASP A 343 17.22 13.87 -2.98
C ASP A 343 16.99 13.09 -4.28
N LEU A 344 16.93 11.75 -4.21
CA LEU A 344 16.55 10.91 -5.34
C LEU A 344 15.06 10.98 -5.66
N GLN A 345 14.21 11.12 -4.64
CA GLN A 345 12.75 11.22 -4.78
C GLN A 345 12.30 12.63 -5.20
N PHE A 346 13.04 13.65 -4.78
CA PHE A 346 12.75 15.06 -5.08
C PHE A 346 13.93 15.69 -5.83
N PRO A 347 14.18 15.27 -7.08
CA PRO A 347 15.29 15.82 -7.88
C PRO A 347 15.08 17.30 -8.17
N ASN A 348 16.19 18.03 -8.26
CA ASN A 348 16.17 19.43 -8.69
C ASN A 348 15.89 19.54 -10.20
N LEU A 349 15.55 20.76 -10.65
CA LEU A 349 15.18 21.03 -12.04
C LEU A 349 16.27 20.64 -13.05
N GLU A 350 17.54 20.85 -12.72
CA GLU A 350 18.66 20.52 -13.60
C GLU A 350 18.75 19.00 -13.81
N THR A 351 18.58 18.22 -12.74
CA THR A 351 18.56 16.77 -12.82
C THR A 351 17.37 16.27 -13.63
N VAL A 352 16.18 16.85 -13.45
CA VAL A 352 15.02 16.47 -14.28
C VAL A 352 15.24 16.82 -15.75
N ARG A 353 15.86 17.96 -16.06
CA ARG A 353 16.25 18.33 -17.42
C ARG A 353 17.23 17.33 -18.04
N THR A 354 18.21 16.88 -17.27
CA THR A 354 19.16 15.85 -17.71
C THR A 354 18.46 14.54 -18.01
N VAL A 355 17.55 14.07 -17.14
CA VAL A 355 16.77 12.85 -17.37
C VAL A 355 15.87 13.02 -18.60
N TYR A 356 15.14 14.14 -18.71
CA TYR A 356 14.29 14.44 -19.87
C TYR A 356 15.10 14.44 -21.17
N GLN A 357 16.28 15.08 -21.18
CA GLN A 357 17.17 15.09 -22.33
C GLN A 357 17.67 13.69 -22.69
N ALA A 358 17.98 12.86 -21.69
CA ALA A 358 18.35 11.47 -21.90
C ALA A 358 17.19 10.66 -22.50
N ILE A 359 15.94 10.85 -22.02
CA ILE A 359 14.75 10.17 -22.55
C ILE A 359 14.59 10.48 -24.04
N VAL A 360 14.60 11.75 -24.42
CA VAL A 360 14.41 12.14 -25.84
C VAL A 360 15.58 11.71 -26.73
N ASN A 361 16.80 11.58 -26.17
CA ASN A 361 17.94 11.02 -26.89
C ASN A 361 17.80 9.51 -27.10
N TYR A 362 17.36 8.79 -26.05
CA TYR A 362 17.10 7.35 -26.11
C TYR A 362 16.07 7.00 -27.19
N LEU A 363 15.00 7.80 -27.25
CA LEU A 363 13.89 7.64 -28.18
C LEU A 363 14.11 8.32 -29.54
N GLN A 364 15.21 9.06 -29.71
CA GLN A 364 15.57 9.78 -30.94
C GLN A 364 14.48 10.77 -31.43
N ILE A 365 13.75 11.40 -30.50
CA ILE A 365 12.62 12.28 -30.82
C ILE A 365 13.13 13.68 -31.20
N PRO A 366 12.76 14.30 -32.34
CA PRO A 366 13.10 15.69 -32.69
C PRO A 366 12.36 16.77 -31.87
N VAL A 367 12.90 17.99 -31.78
CA VAL A 367 12.25 19.12 -31.08
C VAL A 367 11.03 19.59 -31.89
N GLY A 368 9.89 19.80 -31.22
CA GLY A 368 8.65 20.23 -31.86
C GLY A 368 7.80 19.10 -32.46
N SER A 369 8.04 17.84 -32.06
CA SER A 369 7.27 16.67 -32.51
C SER A 369 6.78 15.83 -31.33
N ALA A 370 6.24 14.63 -31.61
CA ALA A 370 5.85 13.58 -30.66
C ALA A 370 4.58 13.83 -29.81
N GLU A 371 3.84 14.91 -30.01
CA GLU A 371 2.55 15.09 -29.32
C GLU A 371 1.58 13.95 -29.66
N GLY A 372 1.07 13.27 -28.64
CA GLY A 372 0.15 12.12 -28.77
C GLY A 372 0.83 10.82 -29.22
N GLU A 373 2.14 10.81 -29.47
CA GLU A 373 2.87 9.62 -29.90
C GLU A 373 3.28 8.75 -28.72
N TYR A 374 3.32 7.43 -28.97
CA TYR A 374 3.69 6.41 -27.99
C TYR A 374 5.01 5.76 -28.40
N PHE A 375 5.94 5.67 -27.44
CA PHE A 375 7.24 5.07 -27.63
C PHE A 375 7.44 3.93 -26.65
N ASP A 376 8.03 2.84 -27.12
CA ASP A 376 8.41 1.74 -26.24
C ASP A 376 9.55 2.21 -25.34
N PHE A 377 9.41 2.02 -24.03
CA PHE A 377 10.30 2.62 -23.04
C PHE A 377 10.54 1.67 -21.87
N GLU A 378 11.58 0.84 -22.02
CA GLU A 378 12.06 -0.04 -20.96
C GLU A 378 12.90 0.74 -19.95
N ILE A 379 12.27 1.21 -18.86
CA ILE A 379 12.91 2.09 -17.86
C ILE A 379 14.21 1.51 -17.27
N ASN A 380 14.29 0.18 -17.10
CA ASN A 380 15.48 -0.50 -16.59
C ASN A 380 16.63 -0.48 -17.61
N ASP A 381 16.31 -0.59 -18.90
CA ASP A 381 17.29 -0.52 -19.97
C ASP A 381 17.80 0.91 -20.16
N PHE A 382 16.89 1.87 -20.19
CA PHE A 382 17.20 3.29 -20.20
C PHE A 382 18.13 3.69 -19.05
N ALA A 383 17.79 3.32 -17.81
CA ALA A 383 18.58 3.67 -16.64
C ALA A 383 20.01 3.09 -16.70
N ARG A 384 20.16 1.85 -17.21
CA ARG A 384 21.48 1.24 -17.42
C ARG A 384 22.27 1.94 -18.53
N THR A 385 21.62 2.25 -19.65
CA THR A 385 22.24 2.89 -20.82
C THR A 385 22.84 4.26 -20.47
N PHE A 386 22.11 5.07 -19.71
CA PHE A 386 22.57 6.41 -19.30
C PHE A 386 23.28 6.43 -17.93
N GLN A 387 23.50 5.26 -17.32
CA GLN A 387 24.11 5.11 -15.99
C GLN A 387 23.43 5.97 -14.91
N LEU A 388 22.10 6.09 -15.00
CA LEU A 388 21.28 6.87 -14.07
C LEU A 388 20.72 5.98 -12.97
N ASN A 389 20.53 6.55 -11.78
CA ASN A 389 19.85 5.86 -10.69
C ASN A 389 18.37 5.61 -11.05
N LEU A 390 17.90 4.37 -10.96
CA LEU A 390 16.53 4.00 -11.34
C LEU A 390 15.45 4.76 -10.55
N THR A 391 15.68 5.01 -9.25
CA THR A 391 14.74 5.76 -8.39
C THR A 391 14.64 7.22 -8.85
N LEU A 392 15.79 7.81 -9.19
CA LEU A 392 15.87 9.17 -9.70
C LEU A 392 15.13 9.31 -11.04
N VAL A 393 15.36 8.36 -11.95
CA VAL A 393 14.68 8.32 -13.26
C VAL A 393 13.17 8.24 -13.07
N TYR A 394 12.70 7.31 -12.23
CA TYR A 394 11.27 7.16 -11.96
C TYR A 394 10.67 8.45 -11.38
N SER A 395 11.36 9.08 -10.43
CA SER A 395 10.90 10.32 -9.79
C SER A 395 10.86 11.49 -10.77
N ALA A 396 11.87 11.61 -11.64
CA ALA A 396 11.89 12.61 -12.70
C ALA A 396 10.75 12.41 -13.71
N ILE A 397 10.48 11.17 -14.14
CA ILE A 397 9.33 10.87 -15.02
C ILE A 397 8.03 11.24 -14.34
N LYS A 398 7.84 10.89 -13.06
CA LYS A 398 6.63 11.26 -12.30
C LYS A 398 6.42 12.78 -12.22
N LEU A 399 7.48 13.56 -12.09
CA LEU A 399 7.38 15.02 -12.14
C LEU A 399 6.96 15.52 -13.53
N LEU A 400 7.49 14.93 -14.60
CA LEU A 400 7.07 15.24 -15.97
C LEU A 400 5.60 14.86 -16.22
N GLU A 401 5.13 13.75 -15.65
CA GLU A 401 3.72 13.34 -15.72
C GLU A 401 2.79 14.31 -14.98
N GLN A 402 3.20 14.80 -13.82
CA GLN A 402 2.43 15.76 -13.03
C GLN A 402 2.26 17.12 -13.71
N GLU A 403 3.24 17.53 -14.52
CA GLU A 403 3.15 18.73 -15.36
C GLU A 403 2.45 18.46 -16.70
N GLY A 404 1.99 17.22 -16.95
CA GLY A 404 1.25 16.84 -18.15
C GLY A 404 2.10 16.86 -19.42
N LEU A 405 3.40 16.57 -19.30
CA LEU A 405 4.33 16.54 -20.44
C LEU A 405 4.46 15.16 -21.04
N VAL A 406 4.53 14.13 -20.18
CA VAL A 406 4.62 12.73 -20.59
C VAL A 406 3.66 11.88 -19.77
N GLN A 407 3.42 10.66 -20.20
CA GLN A 407 2.68 9.65 -19.45
C GLN A 407 3.40 8.31 -19.58
N LEU A 408 3.80 7.70 -18.47
CA LEU A 408 4.38 6.37 -18.45
C LEU A 408 3.29 5.35 -18.17
N SER A 409 3.09 4.44 -19.10
CA SER A 409 2.14 3.35 -18.98
C SER A 409 2.89 2.02 -18.83
N GLU A 410 2.89 1.50 -17.60
CA GLU A 410 3.54 0.24 -17.23
C GLU A 410 2.81 -1.01 -17.79
N SER A 411 1.63 -0.82 -18.38
CA SER A 411 0.81 -1.89 -18.99
C SER A 411 -0.20 -1.29 -19.97
N VAL A 412 0.24 -0.89 -21.16
CA VAL A 412 -0.71 -0.58 -22.24
C VAL A 412 -1.01 -1.89 -22.95
N LEU A 413 -2.18 -2.45 -22.70
CA LEU A 413 -2.67 -3.57 -23.50
C LEU A 413 -3.27 -2.99 -24.78
N LEU A 414 -2.41 -2.49 -25.68
CA LEU A 414 -2.85 -2.15 -27.03
C LEU A 414 -3.13 -3.46 -27.76
N PRO A 415 -4.35 -3.68 -28.27
CA PRO A 415 -4.58 -4.81 -29.15
C PRO A 415 -3.70 -4.67 -30.38
N SER A 416 -3.32 -5.79 -30.97
CA SER A 416 -2.66 -5.79 -32.26
C SER A 416 -3.52 -5.04 -33.27
N LYS A 417 -2.91 -4.41 -34.27
CA LYS A 417 -3.63 -3.76 -35.36
C LYS A 417 -3.30 -4.45 -36.67
N ALA A 418 -4.27 -4.46 -37.57
CA ALA A 418 -4.07 -4.95 -38.91
C ALA A 418 -4.78 -4.06 -39.93
N MET A 419 -4.21 -3.96 -41.13
CA MET A 419 -4.83 -3.34 -42.30
C MET A 419 -4.33 -4.03 -43.57
N PHE A 420 -5.20 -4.33 -44.53
CA PHE A 420 -4.73 -4.83 -45.83
C PHE A 420 -4.14 -3.68 -46.65
N LEU A 421 -2.98 -3.92 -47.25
CA LEU A 421 -2.26 -2.93 -48.06
C LEU A 421 -2.57 -3.05 -49.56
N VAL A 422 -3.30 -4.09 -49.95
CA VAL A 422 -3.57 -4.45 -51.34
C VAL A 422 -5.07 -4.36 -51.66
N GLU A 423 -5.39 -4.18 -52.93
CA GLU A 423 -6.77 -4.23 -53.42
C GLU A 423 -7.31 -5.67 -53.42
N LYS A 424 -8.64 -5.80 -53.51
CA LYS A 424 -9.32 -7.11 -53.39
C LYS A 424 -8.87 -8.09 -54.46
N GLU A 425 -8.66 -7.63 -55.69
CA GLU A 425 -8.20 -8.45 -56.81
C GLU A 425 -6.86 -9.11 -56.51
N THR A 426 -5.88 -8.33 -56.01
CA THR A 426 -4.56 -8.83 -55.62
C THR A 426 -4.61 -9.76 -54.42
N LEU A 427 -5.53 -9.51 -53.47
CA LEU A 427 -5.72 -10.41 -52.33
C LEU A 427 -6.25 -11.79 -52.77
N TYR A 428 -7.19 -11.84 -53.72
CA TYR A 428 -7.69 -13.10 -54.27
C TYR A 428 -6.61 -13.88 -55.04
N GLU A 429 -5.77 -13.19 -55.81
CA GLU A 429 -4.62 -13.82 -56.48
C GLU A 429 -3.60 -14.37 -55.46
N PHE A 430 -3.40 -13.67 -54.34
CA PHE A 430 -2.54 -14.13 -53.27
C PHE A 430 -3.10 -15.38 -52.58
N GLU A 431 -4.40 -15.42 -52.26
CA GLU A 431 -5.08 -16.59 -51.68
C GLU A 431 -4.88 -17.84 -52.55
N ALA A 432 -5.01 -17.70 -53.88
CA ALA A 432 -4.83 -18.81 -54.83
C ALA A 432 -3.40 -19.38 -54.83
N ASN A 433 -2.40 -18.53 -54.58
CA ASN A 433 -0.99 -18.92 -54.57
C ASN A 433 -0.51 -19.41 -53.19
N TYR A 434 -1.21 -19.06 -52.10
CA TYR A 434 -0.86 -19.43 -50.73
C TYR A 434 -2.08 -19.99 -49.96
N PRO A 435 -2.57 -21.21 -50.28
CA PRO A 435 -3.79 -21.77 -49.69
C PRO A 435 -3.74 -21.92 -48.16
N ALA A 436 -2.54 -22.06 -47.58
CA ALA A 436 -2.35 -22.16 -46.13
C ALA A 436 -2.72 -20.87 -45.37
N LEU A 437 -2.76 -19.71 -46.04
CA LEU A 437 -3.11 -18.42 -45.45
C LEU A 437 -4.55 -17.99 -45.76
N GLU A 438 -5.27 -18.74 -46.59
CA GLU A 438 -6.62 -18.40 -47.05
C GLU A 438 -7.62 -18.30 -45.88
N GLU A 439 -7.60 -19.26 -44.97
CA GLU A 439 -8.53 -19.32 -43.83
C GLU A 439 -8.34 -18.14 -42.85
N ILE A 440 -7.09 -17.70 -42.63
CA ILE A 440 -6.83 -16.54 -41.77
C ILE A 440 -7.22 -15.23 -42.46
N ILE A 441 -6.97 -15.09 -43.77
CA ILE A 441 -7.39 -13.92 -44.55
C ILE A 441 -8.92 -13.79 -44.50
N LYS A 442 -9.66 -14.86 -44.82
CA LYS A 442 -11.13 -14.86 -44.77
C LYS A 442 -11.67 -14.59 -43.37
N THR A 443 -11.01 -15.12 -42.35
CA THR A 443 -11.40 -14.87 -40.95
C THR A 443 -11.20 -13.42 -40.57
N LEU A 444 -10.08 -12.80 -40.97
CA LEU A 444 -9.84 -11.38 -40.76
C LEU A 444 -10.92 -10.52 -41.44
N LEU A 445 -11.19 -10.79 -42.72
CA LEU A 445 -12.19 -10.06 -43.52
C LEU A 445 -13.61 -10.18 -42.97
N ARG A 446 -13.99 -11.35 -42.42
CA ARG A 446 -15.32 -11.59 -41.86
C ARG A 446 -15.49 -11.00 -40.45
N THR A 447 -14.40 -10.88 -39.69
CA THR A 447 -14.44 -10.52 -38.26
C THR A 447 -14.20 -9.03 -38.03
N TYR A 448 -13.36 -8.40 -38.83
CA TYR A 448 -12.91 -7.02 -38.62
C TYR A 448 -13.34 -6.12 -39.79
N GLU A 449 -14.45 -5.41 -39.59
CA GLU A 449 -15.02 -4.49 -40.56
C GLU A 449 -14.10 -3.28 -40.78
N GLY A 450 -13.97 -2.82 -42.04
CA GLY A 450 -13.15 -1.65 -42.40
C GLY A 450 -11.64 -1.91 -42.44
N ILE A 451 -11.19 -3.17 -42.33
CA ILE A 451 -9.77 -3.57 -42.36
C ILE A 451 -9.02 -3.24 -43.67
N PHE A 452 -9.74 -2.89 -44.75
CA PHE A 452 -9.14 -2.37 -45.98
C PHE A 452 -8.93 -0.85 -45.96
N ASP A 453 -9.77 -0.14 -45.22
CA ASP A 453 -9.84 1.32 -45.29
C ASP A 453 -9.01 1.96 -44.17
N ASN A 454 -8.91 1.30 -43.01
CA ASN A 454 -8.22 1.81 -41.83
C ASN A 454 -7.50 0.69 -41.07
N GLU A 455 -6.52 1.08 -40.24
CA GLU A 455 -5.99 0.18 -39.22
C GLU A 455 -7.06 -0.17 -38.19
N VAL A 456 -7.38 -1.46 -38.09
CA VAL A 456 -8.37 -1.96 -37.13
C VAL A 456 -7.70 -2.78 -36.02
N PRO A 457 -8.17 -2.67 -34.78
CA PRO A 457 -7.70 -3.53 -33.70
C PRO A 457 -8.17 -4.98 -33.92
N ILE A 458 -7.24 -5.92 -33.83
CA ILE A 458 -7.47 -7.36 -33.94
C ILE A 458 -7.07 -8.09 -32.66
N TYR A 459 -7.68 -9.25 -32.42
CA TYR A 459 -7.46 -10.09 -31.25
C TYR A 459 -7.12 -11.53 -31.70
N GLU A 460 -5.85 -11.92 -31.59
CA GLU A 460 -5.31 -13.20 -32.06
C GLU A 460 -5.98 -14.37 -31.37
N ARG A 461 -6.24 -14.25 -30.07
CA ARG A 461 -6.98 -15.25 -29.29
C ARG A 461 -8.41 -15.47 -29.80
N GLN A 462 -9.04 -14.45 -30.38
CA GLN A 462 -10.36 -14.59 -31.00
C GLN A 462 -10.25 -15.34 -32.34
N ILE A 463 -9.23 -15.01 -33.15
CA ILE A 463 -8.97 -15.67 -34.43
C ILE A 463 -8.60 -17.14 -34.21
N SER A 464 -7.72 -17.43 -33.24
CA SER A 464 -7.36 -18.78 -32.78
C SER A 464 -8.58 -19.63 -32.42
N ARG A 465 -9.53 -19.07 -31.66
CA ARG A 465 -10.80 -19.77 -31.33
C ARG A 465 -11.70 -20.02 -32.53
N LEU A 466 -11.72 -19.09 -33.50
CA LEU A 466 -12.54 -19.22 -34.71
C LEU A 466 -11.96 -20.27 -35.67
N LEU A 467 -10.64 -20.37 -35.75
CA LEU A 467 -9.91 -21.28 -36.63
C LEU A 467 -9.52 -22.61 -35.97
N LEU A 468 -9.69 -22.73 -34.64
CA LEU A 468 -9.31 -23.91 -33.84
C LEU A 468 -7.81 -24.27 -33.96
N ILE A 469 -6.96 -23.24 -34.01
CA ILE A 469 -5.50 -23.36 -34.07
C ILE A 469 -4.84 -22.53 -32.96
N GLU A 470 -3.59 -22.83 -32.62
CA GLU A 470 -2.86 -22.17 -31.52
C GLU A 470 -2.56 -20.69 -31.83
N GLU A 471 -2.50 -19.86 -30.79
CA GLU A 471 -2.30 -18.40 -30.93
C GLU A 471 -0.95 -18.05 -31.59
N ASP A 472 0.10 -18.84 -31.32
CA ASP A 472 1.43 -18.67 -31.94
C ASP A 472 1.42 -18.92 -33.46
N GLU A 473 0.56 -19.82 -33.94
CA GLU A 473 0.40 -20.09 -35.37
C GLU A 473 -0.31 -18.92 -36.07
N ILE A 474 -1.31 -18.32 -35.43
CA ILE A 474 -1.96 -17.09 -35.90
C ILE A 474 -0.95 -15.96 -36.05
N ILE A 475 -0.13 -15.73 -35.02
CA ILE A 475 0.89 -14.67 -35.03
C ILE A 475 1.89 -14.93 -36.17
N THR A 476 2.28 -16.18 -36.39
CA THR A 476 3.18 -16.57 -37.48
C THR A 476 2.58 -16.24 -38.84
N SER A 477 1.32 -16.61 -39.09
CA SER A 477 0.62 -16.31 -40.34
C SER A 477 0.42 -14.81 -40.58
N LEU A 478 0.09 -14.03 -39.54
CA LEU A 478 -0.03 -12.57 -39.63
C LEU A 478 1.32 -11.93 -39.99
N ASN A 479 2.41 -12.41 -39.42
CA ASN A 479 3.76 -11.97 -39.77
C ASN A 479 4.14 -12.34 -41.21
N GLN A 480 3.73 -13.50 -41.72
CA GLN A 480 3.96 -13.89 -43.12
C GLN A 480 3.21 -12.97 -44.09
N LEU A 481 1.94 -12.65 -43.82
CA LEU A 481 1.16 -11.70 -44.62
C LEU A 481 1.80 -10.30 -44.62
N ASN A 482 2.38 -9.90 -43.49
CA ASN A 482 3.09 -8.63 -43.34
C ASN A 482 4.42 -8.59 -44.10
N GLN A 483 5.20 -9.67 -44.03
CA GLN A 483 6.43 -9.80 -44.82
C GLN A 483 6.15 -9.85 -46.33
N ALA A 484 5.02 -10.42 -46.73
CA ALA A 484 4.57 -10.46 -48.12
C ALA A 484 4.00 -9.11 -48.62
N GLY A 485 3.89 -8.10 -47.75
CA GLY A 485 3.32 -6.80 -48.11
C GLY A 485 1.81 -6.80 -48.36
N ILE A 486 1.11 -7.88 -47.96
CA ILE A 486 -0.34 -8.02 -48.12
C ILE A 486 -1.09 -7.33 -46.98
N LEU A 487 -0.55 -7.41 -45.76
CA LEU A 487 -1.19 -6.96 -44.54
C LEU A 487 -0.21 -6.14 -43.70
N GLN A 488 -0.50 -4.88 -43.40
CA GLN A 488 0.20 -4.15 -42.34
C GLN A 488 -0.24 -4.69 -40.99
N TYR A 489 0.58 -5.55 -40.38
CA TYR A 489 0.34 -6.12 -39.05
C TYR A 489 1.24 -5.47 -38.02
N GLN A 490 0.62 -4.90 -36.98
CA GLN A 490 1.30 -4.38 -35.81
C GLN A 490 0.97 -5.29 -34.62
N PRO A 491 1.92 -6.12 -34.16
CA PRO A 491 1.68 -7.01 -33.05
C PRO A 491 1.43 -6.23 -31.75
N ARG A 492 0.75 -6.90 -30.82
CA ARG A 492 0.50 -6.42 -29.48
C ARG A 492 1.80 -6.00 -28.83
N ARG A 493 1.82 -4.78 -28.29
CA ARG A 493 2.94 -4.27 -27.51
C ARG A 493 2.66 -4.52 -26.05
N ASP A 494 3.43 -5.43 -25.43
CA ASP A 494 3.41 -5.70 -24.00
C ASP A 494 4.52 -4.94 -23.24
N SER A 495 5.35 -4.18 -23.96
CA SER A 495 6.39 -3.34 -23.38
C SER A 495 5.79 -2.08 -22.74
N PRO A 496 6.35 -1.60 -21.61
CA PRO A 496 5.99 -0.32 -21.05
C PRO A 496 6.17 0.79 -22.09
N GLN A 497 5.22 1.70 -22.18
CA GLN A 497 5.27 2.80 -23.14
C GLN A 497 5.32 4.15 -22.44
N ILE A 498 6.02 5.09 -23.06
CA ILE A 498 5.96 6.51 -22.70
C ILE A 498 5.26 7.27 -23.82
N CYS A 499 4.25 8.04 -23.47
CA CYS A 499 3.52 8.92 -24.38
C CYS A 499 3.87 10.37 -24.08
N PHE A 500 4.07 11.19 -25.10
CA PHE A 500 4.24 12.63 -24.95
C PHE A 500 2.88 13.30 -25.10
N LEU A 501 2.44 14.00 -24.05
CA LEU A 501 1.11 14.63 -24.02
C LEU A 501 1.11 16.02 -24.67
N GLN A 502 2.30 16.55 -24.99
CA GLN A 502 2.54 17.84 -25.63
C GLN A 502 3.74 17.70 -26.57
N GLU A 503 3.91 18.65 -27.50
CA GLU A 503 5.10 18.71 -28.35
C GLU A 503 6.39 18.73 -27.52
N ARG A 504 7.41 17.99 -27.98
CA ARG A 504 8.73 17.98 -27.36
C ARG A 504 9.34 19.37 -27.35
N CYS A 505 9.47 19.97 -26.16
CA CYS A 505 10.27 21.16 -25.97
C CYS A 505 11.77 20.83 -25.75
N SER A 506 12.65 21.82 -25.90
CA SER A 506 14.06 21.66 -25.51
C SER A 506 14.21 21.57 -23.98
N ALA A 507 15.19 20.82 -23.48
CA ALA A 507 15.40 20.68 -22.04
C ALA A 507 15.60 22.04 -21.32
N ALA A 508 16.19 23.03 -22.00
CA ALA A 508 16.33 24.39 -21.44
C ALA A 508 15.00 25.11 -21.25
N ARG A 509 13.98 24.81 -22.07
CA ARG A 509 12.62 25.37 -21.99
C ARG A 509 11.68 24.55 -21.11
N LEU A 510 12.13 23.40 -20.61
CA LEU A 510 11.37 22.58 -19.68
C LEU A 510 11.02 23.39 -18.43
N HIS A 511 9.72 23.50 -18.16
CA HIS A 511 9.17 24.15 -16.99
C HIS A 511 8.54 23.11 -16.06
N ILE A 512 8.95 23.14 -14.80
CA ILE A 512 8.38 22.33 -13.73
C ILE A 512 8.16 23.25 -12.55
N ASN A 513 7.01 23.14 -11.88
CA ASN A 513 6.70 23.94 -10.72
C ASN A 513 7.53 23.48 -9.50
N MET A 514 8.78 23.93 -9.43
CA MET A 514 9.70 23.57 -8.35
C MET A 514 9.21 24.03 -6.97
N THR A 515 8.41 25.10 -6.89
CA THR A 515 7.81 25.52 -5.62
C THR A 515 6.90 24.44 -5.03
N LYS A 516 6.08 23.77 -5.85
CA LYS A 516 5.26 22.63 -5.40
C LYS A 516 6.13 21.42 -5.03
N VAL A 517 7.21 21.16 -5.76
CA VAL A 517 8.17 20.09 -5.44
C VAL A 517 8.80 20.32 -4.08
N GLU A 518 9.27 21.54 -3.79
CA GLU A 518 9.91 21.88 -2.51
C GLU A 518 8.93 21.81 -1.32
N ILE A 519 7.69 22.25 -1.49
CA ILE A 519 6.66 22.10 -0.45
C ILE A 519 6.44 20.62 -0.10
N ARG A 520 6.39 19.73 -1.12
CA ARG A 520 6.24 18.28 -0.92
C ARG A 520 7.49 17.67 -0.28
N LYS A 521 8.68 18.06 -0.75
CA LYS A 521 9.97 17.64 -0.18
C LYS A 521 10.02 17.96 1.31
N LYS A 522 9.68 19.20 1.69
CA LYS A 522 9.62 19.61 3.10
C LYS A 522 8.63 18.78 3.92
N ALA A 523 7.41 18.56 3.41
CA ALA A 523 6.41 17.74 4.09
C ALA A 523 6.81 16.26 4.20
N TYR A 524 7.57 15.73 3.23
CA TYR A 524 8.15 14.39 3.29
C TYR A 524 9.23 14.31 4.38
N ILE A 525 10.16 15.27 4.40
CA ILE A 525 11.23 15.35 5.41
C ILE A 525 10.64 15.46 6.82
N GLU A 526 9.65 16.33 7.04
CA GLU A 526 8.98 16.47 8.35
C GLU A 526 8.40 15.13 8.87
N ARG A 527 7.80 14.33 7.97
CA ARG A 527 7.26 13.00 8.33
C ARG A 527 8.37 11.99 8.60
N LEU A 528 9.42 12.01 7.79
CA LEU A 528 10.57 11.14 7.94
C LEU A 528 11.30 11.41 9.27
N ASP A 529 11.55 12.69 9.58
CA ASP A 529 12.16 13.13 10.84
C ASP A 529 11.33 12.71 12.05
N ALA A 530 10.00 12.83 11.96
CA ALA A 530 9.10 12.36 13.02
C ALA A 530 9.22 10.85 13.25
N MET A 531 9.36 10.05 12.18
CA MET A 531 9.56 8.61 12.29
C MET A 531 10.95 8.25 12.83
N ILE A 532 12.00 8.95 12.40
CA ILE A 532 13.36 8.79 12.93
C ILE A 532 13.38 9.13 14.43
N ALA A 533 12.74 10.23 14.83
CA ALA A 533 12.59 10.62 16.23
C ALA A 533 11.79 9.57 17.03
N TYR A 534 10.81 8.92 16.41
CA TYR A 534 10.06 7.84 17.04
C TYR A 534 10.91 6.60 17.28
N VAL A 535 11.72 6.15 16.31
CA VAL A 535 12.56 4.97 16.51
C VAL A 535 13.73 5.23 17.47
N ARG A 536 14.31 6.44 17.43
CA ARG A 536 15.41 6.86 18.31
C ARG A 536 14.99 7.22 19.73
N ASN A 537 13.69 7.37 19.99
CA ASN A 537 13.19 7.66 21.33
C ASN A 537 13.58 6.53 22.30
N LYS A 538 14.15 6.90 23.45
CA LYS A 538 14.55 5.97 24.54
C LYS A 538 13.91 6.31 25.89
N SER A 539 13.14 7.40 25.99
CA SER A 539 12.71 7.98 27.27
C SER A 539 11.21 8.27 27.36
N ASN A 540 10.55 8.62 26.26
CA ASN A 540 9.13 8.97 26.27
C ASN A 540 8.26 7.76 25.91
N CYS A 541 7.10 7.61 26.54
CA CYS A 541 6.18 6.52 26.20
C CYS A 541 5.86 6.53 24.69
N ARG A 542 5.99 5.38 24.02
CA ARG A 542 5.74 5.25 22.57
C ARG A 542 4.33 5.70 22.18
N THR A 543 3.33 5.24 22.93
CA THR A 543 1.92 5.61 22.67
C THR A 543 1.72 7.11 22.82
N VAL A 544 2.28 7.74 23.86
CA VAL A 544 2.19 9.19 24.06
C VAL A 544 2.82 9.94 22.89
N GLN A 545 3.99 9.51 22.42
CA GLN A 545 4.61 10.14 21.24
C GLN A 545 3.74 10.02 19.99
N LEU A 546 3.13 8.85 19.74
CA LEU A 546 2.26 8.62 18.59
C LEU A 546 1.00 9.48 18.64
N VAL A 547 0.28 9.49 19.76
CA VAL A 547 -0.97 10.25 19.85
C VAL A 547 -0.73 11.77 19.81
N ASN A 548 0.38 12.24 20.40
CA ASN A 548 0.81 13.64 20.30
C ASN A 548 1.06 14.06 18.85
N TYR A 549 1.67 13.18 18.04
CA TYR A 549 1.87 13.43 16.61
C TYR A 549 0.53 13.64 15.86
N PHE A 550 -0.52 12.92 16.24
CA PHE A 550 -1.87 13.08 15.68
C PHE A 550 -2.69 14.22 16.31
N GLY A 551 -2.11 14.98 17.24
CA GLY A 551 -2.71 16.18 17.82
C GLY A 551 -3.46 15.96 19.14
N GLU A 552 -3.42 14.75 19.72
CA GLU A 552 -3.87 14.56 21.09
C GLU A 552 -2.89 15.17 22.08
N ARG A 553 -3.41 15.62 23.23
CA ARG A 553 -2.60 16.18 24.32
C ARG A 553 -2.98 15.49 25.63
N ASP A 554 -2.10 15.59 26.62
CA ASP A 554 -2.35 15.15 28.00
C ASP A 554 -2.67 13.64 28.14
N THR A 555 -2.11 12.81 27.26
CA THR A 555 -2.26 11.35 27.35
C THR A 555 -1.32 10.75 28.40
N GLU A 556 -1.88 9.92 29.28
CA GLU A 556 -1.08 9.20 30.26
C GLU A 556 -0.17 8.13 29.61
N PRO A 557 1.00 7.81 30.22
CA PRO A 557 1.86 6.72 29.75
C PRO A 557 1.11 5.38 29.69
N CYS A 558 1.20 4.67 28.56
CA CYS A 558 0.39 3.47 28.31
C CYS A 558 0.69 2.28 29.24
N GLY A 559 1.83 2.29 29.94
CA GLY A 559 2.21 1.22 30.87
C GLY A 559 2.59 -0.13 30.24
N VAL A 560 2.44 -0.28 28.92
CA VAL A 560 2.63 -1.54 28.19
C VAL A 560 3.67 -1.50 27.06
N CYS A 561 4.11 -0.31 26.60
CA CYS A 561 5.18 -0.21 25.60
C CYS A 561 6.56 -0.58 26.17
N ASP A 562 7.52 -0.86 25.29
CA ASP A 562 8.93 -1.13 25.64
C ASP A 562 9.51 -0.17 26.69
N ILE A 563 9.35 1.14 26.49
CA ILE A 563 9.87 2.17 27.40
C ILE A 563 9.13 2.16 28.74
N CYS A 564 7.81 1.98 28.74
CA CYS A 564 7.04 1.91 29.98
C CYS A 564 7.36 0.66 30.79
N ILE A 565 7.58 -0.48 30.12
CA ILE A 565 7.98 -1.73 30.75
C ILE A 565 9.39 -1.58 31.34
N GLN A 566 10.32 -0.98 30.59
CA GLN A 566 11.68 -0.73 31.08
C GLN A 566 11.69 0.21 32.29
N LYS A 567 10.86 1.26 32.32
CA LYS A 567 10.72 2.15 33.48
C LYS A 567 10.12 1.48 34.72
N LYS A 568 9.30 0.44 34.53
CA LYS A 568 8.73 -0.36 35.63
C LYS A 568 9.75 -1.35 36.21
N GLN A 569 10.77 -1.73 35.44
CA GLN A 569 11.86 -2.55 35.97
C GLN A 569 12.63 -1.71 37.00
N ALA A 570 12.89 -2.29 38.17
CA ALA A 570 13.68 -1.61 39.20
C ALA A 570 15.04 -1.22 38.59
N PRO A 571 15.52 0.02 38.83
CA PRO A 571 16.84 0.42 38.36
C PRO A 571 17.88 -0.55 38.93
N PHE A 572 18.77 -1.05 38.07
CA PHE A 572 19.89 -1.87 38.52
C PHE A 572 20.80 -1.01 39.39
N THR A 573 20.68 -1.17 40.70
CA THR A 573 21.36 -0.30 41.66
C THR A 573 22.82 -0.72 41.82
N ARG A 574 23.64 0.13 42.43
CA ARG A 574 25.00 -0.27 42.86
C ARG A 574 24.98 -1.50 43.79
N GLN A 575 23.92 -1.68 44.57
CA GLN A 575 23.77 -2.87 45.42
C GLN A 575 23.47 -4.13 44.59
N ASP A 576 22.62 -4.02 43.55
CA ASP A 576 22.37 -5.12 42.62
C ASP A 576 23.63 -5.49 41.83
N PHE A 577 24.39 -4.49 41.38
CA PHE A 577 25.68 -4.69 40.73
C PHE A 577 26.63 -5.47 41.64
N LYS A 578 26.77 -5.03 42.89
CA LYS A 578 27.65 -5.69 43.87
C LYS A 578 27.20 -7.12 44.16
N ARG A 579 25.90 -7.35 44.41
CA ARG A 579 25.34 -8.68 44.62
C ARG A 579 25.57 -9.60 43.42
N LEU A 580 25.26 -9.12 42.22
CA LEU A 580 25.46 -9.89 40.99
C LEU A 580 26.95 -10.23 40.77
N THR A 581 27.85 -9.30 41.09
CA THR A 581 29.30 -9.53 41.04
C THR A 581 29.71 -10.67 41.96
N GLU A 582 29.25 -10.66 43.21
CA GLU A 582 29.55 -11.72 44.20
C GLU A 582 28.99 -13.08 43.77
N GLU A 583 27.76 -13.12 43.24
CA GLU A 583 27.12 -14.34 42.76
C GLU A 583 27.83 -14.91 41.51
N VAL A 584 28.19 -14.06 40.55
CA VAL A 584 28.92 -14.46 39.33
C VAL A 584 30.31 -15.02 39.69
N ILE A 585 31.04 -14.37 40.62
CA ILE A 585 32.32 -14.90 41.12
C ILE A 585 32.11 -16.30 41.74
N ALA A 586 31.10 -16.47 42.59
CA ALA A 586 30.84 -17.74 43.27
C ALA A 586 30.48 -18.89 42.31
N VAL A 587 29.80 -18.58 41.20
CA VAL A 587 29.50 -19.55 40.14
C VAL A 587 30.76 -19.90 39.34
N LEU A 588 31.53 -18.89 38.92
CA LEU A 588 32.73 -19.04 38.11
C LEU A 588 33.94 -19.61 38.88
N GLU A 589 33.84 -19.68 40.21
CA GLU A 589 34.79 -20.40 41.07
C GLU A 589 34.64 -21.92 40.96
N LYS A 590 33.42 -22.40 40.66
CA LYS A 590 33.09 -23.82 40.55
C LYS A 590 33.22 -24.34 39.12
N ASP A 591 32.63 -23.62 38.16
CA ASP A 591 32.52 -24.05 36.77
C ASP A 591 33.02 -22.96 35.81
N ALA A 592 33.81 -23.34 34.80
CA ALA A 592 34.03 -22.49 33.63
C ALA A 592 32.76 -22.51 32.77
N LEU A 593 32.22 -21.34 32.43
CA LEU A 593 30.92 -21.26 31.73
C LEU A 593 30.98 -20.28 30.54
N LEU A 594 30.36 -20.69 29.45
CA LEU A 594 29.98 -19.78 28.36
C LEU A 594 28.95 -18.76 28.84
N LEU A 595 28.84 -17.63 28.12
CA LEU A 595 27.82 -16.61 28.40
C LEU A 595 26.40 -17.20 28.42
N SER A 596 26.10 -18.15 27.52
CA SER A 596 24.83 -18.86 27.48
C SER A 596 24.57 -19.70 28.74
N GLY A 597 25.60 -20.32 29.31
CA GLY A 597 25.53 -21.07 30.56
C GLY A 597 25.29 -20.16 31.78
N LEU A 598 25.94 -18.99 31.80
CA LEU A 598 25.71 -17.98 32.82
C LEU A 598 24.29 -17.38 32.72
N GLN A 599 23.81 -17.09 31.51
CA GLN A 599 22.42 -16.66 31.28
C GLN A 599 21.40 -17.69 31.77
N GLY A 600 21.70 -18.99 31.63
CA GLY A 600 20.87 -20.06 32.17
C GLY A 600 20.80 -20.04 33.70
N LYS A 601 21.93 -19.84 34.40
CA LYS A 601 21.98 -19.76 35.87
C LYS A 601 21.42 -18.43 36.42
N PHE A 602 21.50 -17.35 35.64
CA PHE A 602 21.01 -16.01 35.99
C PHE A 602 19.82 -15.57 35.13
N SER A 603 18.82 -16.45 34.98
CA SER A 603 17.67 -16.25 34.08
C SER A 603 16.78 -15.04 34.40
N GLY A 604 16.87 -14.51 35.64
CA GLY A 604 16.19 -13.29 36.08
C GLY A 604 16.98 -11.99 35.86
N VAL A 605 18.20 -12.06 35.35
CA VAL A 605 19.10 -10.90 35.16
C VAL A 605 19.20 -10.57 33.68
N ALA A 606 19.06 -9.29 33.34
CA ALA A 606 19.23 -8.85 31.96
C ALA A 606 20.67 -9.10 31.47
N VAL A 607 20.81 -9.65 30.27
CA VAL A 607 22.11 -10.05 29.68
C VAL A 607 23.15 -8.93 29.72
N HIS A 608 22.73 -7.69 29.48
CA HIS A 608 23.64 -6.55 29.47
C HIS A 608 24.25 -6.27 30.85
N HIS A 609 23.51 -6.42 31.95
CA HIS A 609 24.06 -6.31 33.31
C HIS A 609 25.04 -7.44 33.62
N LEU A 610 24.76 -8.65 33.14
CA LEU A 610 25.67 -9.78 33.26
C LEU A 610 26.99 -9.52 32.50
N LEU A 611 26.90 -8.97 31.29
CA LEU A 611 28.05 -8.57 30.49
C LEU A 611 28.84 -7.43 31.15
N GLU A 612 28.15 -6.44 31.71
CA GLU A 612 28.76 -5.31 32.43
C GLU A 612 29.57 -5.80 33.64
N VAL A 613 29.01 -6.73 34.43
CA VAL A 613 29.71 -7.38 35.54
C VAL A 613 30.89 -8.23 35.06
N LEU A 614 30.73 -9.02 33.98
CA LEU A 614 31.83 -9.83 33.43
C LEU A 614 32.96 -8.96 32.87
N GLN A 615 32.64 -7.84 32.22
CA GLN A 615 33.62 -6.87 31.73
C GLN A 615 34.38 -6.24 32.90
N PHE A 616 33.67 -5.82 33.94
CA PHE A 616 34.26 -5.30 35.17
C PHE A 616 35.18 -6.33 35.85
N LEU A 617 34.73 -7.57 36.01
CA LEU A 617 35.53 -8.64 36.61
C LEU A 617 36.76 -9.01 35.79
N ASN A 618 36.67 -8.92 34.46
CA ASN A 618 37.78 -9.14 33.56
C ASN A 618 38.79 -7.97 33.62
N SER A 619 38.33 -6.71 33.70
CA SER A 619 39.22 -5.55 33.87
C SER A 619 39.93 -5.54 35.22
N GLU A 620 39.26 -6.01 36.28
CA GLU A 620 39.85 -6.15 37.62
C GLU A 620 40.73 -7.41 37.76
N GLY A 621 40.88 -8.22 36.70
CA GLY A 621 41.71 -9.43 36.73
C GLY A 621 41.20 -10.52 37.66
N VAL A 622 39.90 -10.56 37.93
CA VAL A 622 39.25 -11.58 38.79
C VAL A 622 38.76 -12.77 37.96
N VAL A 623 38.33 -12.53 36.73
CA VAL A 623 37.83 -13.54 35.78
C VAL A 623 38.63 -13.42 34.48
N ILE A 624 38.89 -14.54 33.81
CA ILE A 624 39.49 -14.58 32.47
C ILE A 624 38.51 -15.21 31.48
N ARG A 625 38.52 -14.71 30.25
CA ARG A 625 37.83 -15.31 29.11
C ARG A 625 38.80 -16.14 28.28
N SER A 626 38.52 -17.43 28.11
CA SER A 626 39.33 -18.33 27.28
C SER A 626 39.16 -18.05 25.79
N GLU A 627 40.05 -18.60 24.95
CA GLU A 627 39.91 -18.55 23.48
C GLU A 627 38.62 -19.24 22.98
N ALA A 628 38.13 -20.24 23.72
CA ALA A 628 36.84 -20.88 23.48
C ALA A 628 35.63 -20.04 23.93
N GLY A 629 35.87 -18.87 24.53
CA GLY A 629 34.84 -17.92 24.95
C GLY A 629 34.23 -18.17 26.33
N GLU A 630 34.78 -19.11 27.11
CA GLU A 630 34.34 -19.44 28.47
C GLU A 630 34.92 -18.47 29.49
N TYR A 631 34.14 -18.11 30.50
CA TYR A 631 34.58 -17.31 31.63
C TYR A 631 34.94 -18.25 32.79
N SER A 632 36.04 -17.96 33.50
CA SER A 632 36.45 -18.69 34.70
C SER A 632 37.19 -17.76 35.68
N LYS A 633 37.10 -18.03 36.99
CA LYS A 633 37.81 -17.24 38.01
C LYS A 633 39.31 -17.49 37.93
N ILE A 634 40.11 -16.41 37.93
CA ILE A 634 41.56 -16.51 38.00
C ILE A 634 41.94 -17.01 39.40
N ARG A 635 42.40 -18.27 39.49
CA ARG A 635 43.00 -18.79 40.71
C ARG A 635 44.39 -18.16 40.84
N ARG A 636 44.58 -17.25 41.80
CA ARG A 636 45.93 -16.82 42.20
C ARG A 636 46.76 -18.08 42.49
N ARG A 637 47.71 -18.40 41.64
CA ARG A 637 48.85 -19.24 42.04
C ARG A 637 49.55 -18.46 43.14
N LEU A 638 49.45 -18.95 44.38
CA LEU A 638 50.51 -18.68 45.36
C LEU A 638 51.82 -19.09 44.68
N LEU A 639 52.76 -18.15 44.65
CA LEU A 639 54.11 -18.33 44.14
C LEU A 639 54.76 -19.62 44.63
#